data_AF-A0A161Q3M2-F1
#
_entry.id   AF-A0A161Q3M2-F1
#
_cell.length_a   1.000
_cell.length_b   1.000
_cell.length_c   1.000
_cell.angle_alpha   90.00
_cell.angle_beta   90.00
_cell.angle_gamma   90.00
#
_symmetry.space_group_name_H-M   'P 1'
#
loop_
_entity.id
_entity.type
_entity.pdbx_description
1 polymer ?
#
loop_
_entity_poly.entity_id
_entity_poly.type
_entity_poly.pdbx_seq_one_letter_code
_entity_poly.pdbx_strand_id
1 'polypeptide(L)'
;MFFGREREIEELVDRIQSERLTVLFGMSGRGKTSLLQAGVLPKLKDAGARPVRLRLNPEDDRGFVEQLRRGWEAASDGIQEDASLWERGHRRDAMGALSQAPPVLILDQFEELFTSDGRRDGQLSELFEELACLVENRVPKNLRARLAEDRGFGDIFTDRPTPARVVIALREDFLAHLEAWSGLFPSVMRNRMRLTLLTGTQALDAVLLPARIGPTPLMDARTADAIVRSVAGCDESISLSQIQVDPSLLSLLCQELNERRIRGARQEITLEDAQERQNDILQDFYERCFEDISSQIRDVVESTLLVSEGGHRNFCAEVDFIGAVCKSGISAEQARTAIGSLLRTRLLSAQYFAGARRLELTHDRLVELVQSSRQIREQTRHLNAKIEGIEVEKSKLIRMIDIYKITVFIFIVIAFGALLLWRSENRAAKALGIAEKSVDEMLTIIEKPEMDQVHGFYRIEPDLLKHLVTAEKQLHEAGTDLNSPTSILRRARVSLREANLLILSGRERQAVPLYINVLERTDKLSVGDIQSIKEVQFEALYYLMTYNTIEDLGSLIYGKYSKFGRDLHAQHFVGKAGQWRLRYAAQIIREACREGALDSAQYVLDQARDAARGLDHVYLGEILEITILDAYLKDCFENLTDQKLYEYRKQLSILTHRYFQSYPRSMTAAEYMIDILFGDMDDYSAISGRSGFETVAKSIMEISGRFVDSKPMVFEAAQAQLHVMRARFHLDIDQNADLALEEAMAAVKMYDDLGQAGSATIPKFDQSKAAKSIRDEAERQLGQGRPED
;
A
#
# COMPACT_ATOMS: atom_id res chain seq x y z
N MET A 1 43.73 3.02 17.93
CA MET A 1 43.84 1.55 17.72
C MET A 1 42.73 1.14 16.78
N PHE A 2 43.03 0.32 15.79
CA PHE A 2 42.10 -0.15 14.75
C PHE A 2 42.59 -1.52 14.29
N PHE A 3 41.72 -2.54 14.33
CA PHE A 3 42.11 -3.94 14.15
C PHE A 3 41.37 -4.61 13.00
N GLY A 4 41.92 -5.71 12.49
CA GLY A 4 41.33 -6.52 11.42
C GLY A 4 41.53 -5.95 10.02
N ARG A 5 42.37 -4.92 9.87
CA ARG A 5 42.68 -4.26 8.59
C ARG A 5 44.17 -3.95 8.44
N GLU A 6 45.02 -4.66 9.18
CA GLU A 6 46.46 -4.42 9.24
C GLU A 6 47.09 -4.51 7.85
N ARG A 7 46.69 -5.53 7.08
CA ARG A 7 47.16 -5.73 5.69
C ARG A 7 46.73 -4.58 4.78
N GLU A 8 45.47 -4.17 4.84
CA GLU A 8 44.97 -3.06 4.01
C GLU A 8 45.60 -1.72 4.39
N ILE A 9 45.88 -1.49 5.68
CA ILE A 9 46.58 -0.30 6.14
C ILE A 9 48.01 -0.29 5.57
N GLU A 10 48.73 -1.41 5.64
CA GLU A 10 50.08 -1.56 5.10
C GLU A 10 50.10 -1.36 3.58
N GLU A 11 49.24 -2.08 2.87
CA GLU A 11 49.13 -1.96 1.41
C GLU A 11 48.81 -0.51 1.01
N LEU A 12 47.88 0.16 1.70
CA LEU A 12 47.53 1.54 1.37
C LEU A 12 48.68 2.51 1.68
N VAL A 13 49.39 2.33 2.79
CA VAL A 13 50.57 3.16 3.11
C VAL A 13 51.66 2.98 2.06
N ASP A 14 51.96 1.75 1.66
CA ASP A 14 52.98 1.44 0.64
C ASP A 14 52.61 2.08 -0.71
N ARG A 15 51.33 1.99 -1.10
CA ARG A 15 50.81 2.65 -2.31
C ARG A 15 50.95 4.17 -2.24
N ILE A 16 50.61 4.79 -1.11
CA ILE A 16 50.71 6.25 -0.91
C ILE A 16 52.17 6.72 -0.96
N GLN A 17 53.09 5.95 -0.39
CA GLN A 17 54.51 6.28 -0.41
C GLN A 17 55.10 6.17 -1.83
N SER A 18 54.69 5.12 -2.56
CA SER A 18 55.18 4.80 -3.90
C SER A 18 54.64 5.71 -5.00
N GLU A 19 53.38 6.15 -4.90
CA GLU A 19 52.67 6.83 -5.97
C GLU A 19 52.12 8.19 -5.55
N ARG A 20 52.22 9.20 -6.43
CA ARG A 20 51.74 10.58 -6.17
C ARG A 20 50.23 10.68 -5.94
N LEU A 21 49.45 9.79 -6.55
CA LEU A 21 48.00 9.71 -6.40
C LEU A 21 47.60 8.28 -6.06
N THR A 22 46.79 8.12 -5.02
CA THR A 22 46.16 6.86 -4.65
C THR A 22 44.65 7.04 -4.55
N VAL A 23 43.88 6.17 -5.22
CA VAL A 23 42.41 6.18 -5.13
C VAL A 23 41.94 5.04 -4.25
N LEU A 24 41.36 5.36 -3.09
CA LEU A 24 40.71 4.40 -2.20
C LEU A 24 39.20 4.42 -2.47
N PHE A 25 38.61 3.31 -2.85
CA PHE A 25 37.17 3.26 -3.13
C PHE A 25 36.49 2.04 -2.52
N GLY A 26 35.17 2.11 -2.36
CA GLY A 26 34.38 0.99 -1.86
C GLY A 26 32.98 1.42 -1.44
N MET A 27 32.10 0.46 -1.19
CA MET A 27 30.74 0.73 -0.71
C MET A 27 30.73 1.52 0.61
N SER A 28 29.59 2.16 0.92
CA SER A 28 29.39 2.79 2.22
C SER A 28 29.47 1.75 3.35
N GLY A 29 29.85 2.17 4.56
CA GLY A 29 29.94 1.27 5.72
C GLY A 29 31.14 0.30 5.74
N ARG A 30 31.97 0.24 4.69
CA ARG A 30 33.18 -0.62 4.64
C ARG A 30 34.33 -0.19 5.56
N GLY A 31 34.22 0.98 6.20
CA GLY A 31 35.23 1.52 7.12
C GLY A 31 36.32 2.37 6.45
N LYS A 32 36.08 2.95 5.27
CA LYS A 32 37.06 3.80 4.55
C LYS A 32 37.62 4.93 5.42
N THR A 33 36.73 5.74 6.01
CA THR A 33 37.12 6.84 6.90
C THR A 33 37.85 6.34 8.14
N SER A 34 37.40 5.24 8.75
CA SER A 34 38.07 4.65 9.91
C SER A 34 39.46 4.11 9.57
N LEU A 35 39.62 3.44 8.43
CA LEU A 35 40.91 2.97 7.91
C LEU A 35 41.88 4.14 7.72
N LEU A 36 41.41 5.22 7.08
CA LEU A 36 42.20 6.44 6.88
C LEU A 36 42.60 7.10 8.20
N GLN A 37 41.63 7.34 9.09
CA GLN A 37 41.83 8.10 10.33
C GLN A 37 42.59 7.33 11.40
N ALA A 38 42.19 6.09 11.67
CA ALA A 38 42.68 5.32 12.80
C ALA A 38 43.87 4.42 12.44
N GLY A 39 44.08 4.12 11.15
CA GLY A 39 45.16 3.29 10.65
C GLY A 39 46.23 4.06 9.86
N VAL A 40 45.84 4.61 8.72
CA VAL A 40 46.77 5.19 7.71
C VAL A 40 47.41 6.48 8.20
N LEU A 41 46.63 7.43 8.71
CA LEU A 41 47.11 8.72 9.21
C LEU A 41 48.23 8.56 10.26
N PRO A 42 48.07 7.74 11.32
CA PRO A 42 49.15 7.43 12.25
C PRO A 42 50.39 6.83 11.58
N LYS A 43 50.23 5.76 10.76
CA LYS A 43 51.38 5.12 10.11
C LYS A 43 52.16 6.04 9.17
N LEU A 44 51.46 6.94 8.46
CA LEU A 44 52.11 7.96 7.62
C LEU A 44 52.89 8.98 8.46
N LYS A 45 52.35 9.40 9.61
CA LYS A 45 53.07 10.28 10.55
C LYS A 45 54.31 9.61 11.12
N ASP A 46 54.21 8.34 11.50
CA ASP A 46 55.34 7.55 12.01
C ASP A 46 56.42 7.35 10.95
N ALA A 47 56.03 7.29 9.67
CA ALA A 47 56.94 7.27 8.52
C ALA A 47 57.52 8.66 8.17
N GLY A 48 57.24 9.71 8.96
CA GLY A 48 57.76 11.06 8.77
C GLY A 48 56.96 11.95 7.82
N ALA A 49 55.88 11.46 7.21
CA ALA A 49 55.01 12.27 6.35
C ALA A 49 54.08 13.17 7.17
N ARG A 50 53.47 14.16 6.51
CA ARG A 50 52.52 15.10 7.09
C ARG A 50 51.13 14.96 6.46
N PRO A 51 50.38 13.92 6.86
CA PRO A 51 49.03 13.70 6.35
C PRO A 51 47.99 14.65 6.96
N VAL A 52 47.18 15.24 6.09
CA VAL A 52 46.02 16.05 6.44
C VAL A 52 44.79 15.47 5.75
N ARG A 53 43.77 15.18 6.54
CA ARG A 53 42.45 14.78 6.02
C ARG A 53 41.61 16.00 5.76
N LEU A 54 41.09 16.08 4.54
CA LEU A 54 40.22 17.12 4.04
C LEU A 54 38.90 16.49 3.63
N ARG A 55 37.81 17.12 4.04
CA ARG A 55 36.48 16.89 3.49
C ARG A 55 36.07 18.20 2.87
N LEU A 56 36.11 18.27 1.54
CA LEU A 56 35.83 19.50 0.81
C LEU A 56 34.34 19.81 0.94
N ASN A 57 34.01 21.01 1.41
CA ASN A 57 32.64 21.44 1.58
C ASN A 57 32.18 22.19 0.31
N PRO A 58 31.17 21.70 -0.42
CA PRO A 58 30.58 22.43 -1.54
C PRO A 58 30.04 23.80 -1.10
N GLU A 59 29.43 23.91 0.07
CA GLU A 59 28.76 25.14 0.56
C GLU A 59 29.72 26.26 1.00
N ASP A 60 31.03 26.03 0.93
CA ASP A 60 32.01 27.04 1.31
C ASP A 60 32.24 28.05 0.17
N ASP A 61 31.92 29.32 0.43
CA ASP A 61 32.06 30.43 -0.53
C ASP A 61 33.48 30.64 -1.05
N ARG A 62 34.50 30.11 -0.36
CA ARG A 62 35.91 30.22 -0.77
C ARG A 62 36.27 29.37 -2.01
N GLY A 63 35.44 28.38 -2.35
CA GLY A 63 35.70 27.45 -3.44
C GLY A 63 36.65 26.30 -3.07
N PHE A 64 36.74 25.29 -3.95
CA PHE A 64 37.48 24.05 -3.65
C PHE A 64 39.00 24.20 -3.66
N VAL A 65 39.54 25.02 -4.56
CA VAL A 65 41.00 25.24 -4.68
C VAL A 65 41.55 25.88 -3.40
N GLU A 66 40.84 26.86 -2.84
CA GLU A 66 41.26 27.53 -1.59
C GLU A 66 41.21 26.58 -0.38
N GLN A 67 40.19 25.73 -0.29
CA GLN A 67 40.16 24.67 0.73
C GLN A 67 41.35 23.71 0.62
N LEU A 68 41.76 23.38 -0.61
CA LEU A 68 42.90 22.50 -0.87
C LEU A 68 44.23 23.18 -0.50
N ARG A 69 44.39 24.48 -0.78
CA ARG A 69 45.55 25.30 -0.37
C ARG A 69 45.69 25.37 1.15
N ARG A 70 44.59 25.56 1.88
CA ARG A 70 44.59 25.50 3.35
C ARG A 70 44.98 24.13 3.88
N GLY A 71 44.54 23.07 3.19
CA GLY A 71 44.96 21.71 3.50
C GLY A 71 46.46 21.50 3.32
N TRP A 72 47.05 22.08 2.27
CA TRP A 72 48.49 22.11 2.06
C TRP A 72 49.23 22.84 3.18
N GLU A 73 48.72 24.00 3.62
CA GLU A 73 49.30 24.78 4.72
C GLU A 73 49.26 24.03 6.05
N ALA A 74 48.23 23.21 6.28
CA ALA A 74 48.20 22.31 7.44
C ALA A 74 49.16 21.12 7.30
N ALA A 75 49.52 20.75 6.06
CA ALA A 75 50.37 19.60 5.74
C ALA A 75 51.86 19.95 5.59
N SER A 76 52.23 21.24 5.62
CA SER A 76 53.61 21.67 5.37
C SER A 76 53.92 22.98 6.10
N ASP A 77 55.18 23.16 6.51
CA ASP A 77 55.64 24.44 7.04
C ASP A 77 56.10 25.32 5.87
N GLY A 78 55.22 26.16 5.30
CA GLY A 78 55.66 27.12 4.28
C GLY A 78 54.58 27.71 3.36
N ILE A 79 54.81 28.99 3.02
CA ILE A 79 54.22 29.86 1.99
C ILE A 79 52.69 29.97 2.01
N GLN A 80 52.20 31.07 2.58
CA GLN A 80 50.79 31.49 2.63
C GLN A 80 50.38 32.37 1.43
N GLU A 81 51.13 32.35 0.33
CA GLU A 81 50.84 33.19 -0.84
C GLU A 81 49.71 32.60 -1.70
N ASP A 82 49.07 33.46 -2.50
CA ASP A 82 48.10 33.09 -3.54
C ASP A 82 48.81 32.38 -4.72
N ALA A 83 49.39 31.22 -4.43
CA ALA A 83 50.16 30.38 -5.34
C ALA A 83 49.45 29.03 -5.53
N SER A 84 49.58 28.48 -6.74
CA SER A 84 49.07 27.14 -7.06
C SER A 84 49.78 26.05 -6.25
N LEU A 85 49.15 24.89 -6.09
CA LEU A 85 49.75 23.72 -5.45
C LEU A 85 50.99 23.24 -6.20
N TRP A 86 51.01 23.38 -7.53
CA TRP A 86 52.21 23.07 -8.31
C TRP A 86 53.38 23.97 -7.89
N GLU A 87 53.16 25.29 -7.79
CA GLU A 87 54.19 26.24 -7.32
C GLU A 87 54.67 25.87 -5.92
N ARG A 88 53.74 25.62 -4.99
CA ARG A 88 54.05 25.22 -3.62
C ARG A 88 54.88 23.93 -3.54
N GLY A 89 54.55 22.94 -4.38
CA GLY A 89 55.24 21.64 -4.42
C GLY A 89 56.59 21.64 -5.17
N HIS A 90 56.86 22.62 -6.02
CA HIS A 90 58.08 22.68 -6.85
C HIS A 90 59.03 23.81 -6.45
N ARG A 91 58.77 24.51 -5.33
CA ARG A 91 59.68 25.56 -4.87
C ARG A 91 61.00 25.01 -4.35
N ARG A 92 62.09 25.55 -4.88
CA ARG A 92 63.46 25.08 -4.65
C ARG A 92 63.89 25.23 -3.19
N ASP A 93 63.50 26.34 -2.55
CA ASP A 93 63.74 26.63 -1.13
C ASP A 93 62.96 25.71 -0.18
N ALA A 94 61.77 25.26 -0.58
CA ALA A 94 60.94 24.34 0.20
C ALA A 94 61.22 22.85 -0.07
N MET A 95 61.81 22.50 -1.23
CA MET A 95 61.96 21.11 -1.69
C MET A 95 62.67 20.18 -0.69
N GLY A 96 63.68 20.70 0.03
CA GLY A 96 64.38 19.93 1.07
C GLY A 96 63.46 19.54 2.23
N ALA A 97 62.70 20.50 2.75
CA ALA A 97 61.74 20.29 3.84
C ALA A 97 60.58 19.39 3.39
N LEU A 98 60.05 19.60 2.19
CA LEU A 98 58.99 18.79 1.61
C LEU A 98 59.43 17.34 1.36
N SER A 99 60.71 17.10 1.05
CA SER A 99 61.24 15.73 0.87
C SER A 99 61.45 15.01 2.20
N GLN A 100 61.81 15.75 3.26
CA GLN A 100 61.98 15.19 4.61
C GLN A 100 60.65 14.90 5.29
N ALA A 101 59.65 15.76 5.07
CA ALA A 101 58.31 15.61 5.63
C ALA A 101 57.24 15.79 4.53
N PRO A 102 57.03 14.78 3.66
CA PRO A 102 56.12 14.88 2.53
C PRO A 102 54.68 15.22 2.95
N PRO A 103 54.06 16.27 2.39
CA PRO A 103 52.65 16.55 2.63
C PRO A 103 51.78 15.49 1.94
N VAL A 104 50.78 14.97 2.67
CA VAL A 104 49.82 14.00 2.12
C VAL A 104 48.41 14.56 2.28
N LEU A 105 47.78 14.93 1.16
CA LEU A 105 46.41 15.46 1.13
C LEU A 105 45.43 14.31 0.96
N ILE A 106 44.67 14.00 2.00
CA ILE A 106 43.68 12.92 1.98
C ILE A 106 42.29 13.54 1.79
N LEU A 107 41.76 13.47 0.58
CA LEU A 107 40.43 13.95 0.21
C LEU A 107 39.41 12.84 0.50
N ASP A 108 38.76 12.91 1.66
CA ASP A 108 37.76 11.94 2.10
C ASP A 108 36.35 12.39 1.70
N GLN A 109 35.46 11.42 1.44
CA GLN A 109 34.11 11.64 0.92
C GLN A 109 34.08 12.48 -0.36
N PHE A 110 35.01 12.21 -1.28
CA PHE A 110 35.17 12.99 -2.51
C PHE A 110 33.93 12.95 -3.41
N GLU A 111 33.07 11.93 -3.25
CA GLU A 111 31.80 11.86 -3.96
C GLU A 111 30.87 13.06 -3.74
N GLU A 112 30.97 13.75 -2.60
CA GLU A 112 30.11 14.90 -2.27
C GLU A 112 30.23 16.01 -3.33
N LEU A 113 31.38 16.11 -3.99
CA LEU A 113 31.67 17.06 -5.04
C LEU A 113 30.87 16.81 -6.34
N PHE A 114 30.51 15.56 -6.61
CA PHE A 114 29.76 15.20 -7.82
C PHE A 114 28.25 15.37 -7.65
N THR A 115 27.78 15.64 -6.44
CA THR A 115 26.35 15.68 -6.11
C THR A 115 25.74 17.08 -6.16
N SER A 116 26.55 18.14 -6.27
CA SER A 116 26.05 19.51 -6.36
C SER A 116 25.32 19.78 -7.67
N ASP A 117 24.14 20.40 -7.60
CA ASP A 117 23.44 20.97 -8.77
C ASP A 117 24.45 21.81 -9.56
N GLY A 118 24.64 21.54 -10.87
CA GLY A 118 25.77 21.95 -11.75
C GLY A 118 26.20 23.43 -11.80
N ARG A 119 25.72 24.28 -10.90
CA ARG A 119 26.20 25.63 -10.59
C ARG A 119 27.68 25.70 -10.20
N ARG A 120 28.37 24.57 -9.96
CA ARG A 120 29.79 24.51 -9.55
C ARG A 120 30.71 23.75 -10.51
N ASP A 121 30.27 23.47 -11.74
CA ASP A 121 31.09 22.78 -12.75
C ASP A 121 32.42 23.51 -13.02
N GLY A 122 32.41 24.85 -13.00
CA GLY A 122 33.63 25.67 -13.12
C GLY A 122 34.62 25.44 -11.96
N GLN A 123 34.15 25.44 -10.71
CA GLN A 123 34.98 25.20 -9.53
C GLN A 123 35.52 23.75 -9.48
N LEU A 124 34.73 22.78 -9.95
CA LEU A 124 35.19 21.40 -10.10
C LEU A 124 36.29 21.31 -11.16
N SER A 125 36.11 21.95 -12.32
CA SER A 125 37.15 21.98 -13.35
C SER A 125 38.45 22.60 -12.83
N GLU A 126 38.37 23.71 -12.10
CA GLU A 126 39.54 24.36 -11.47
C GLU A 126 40.22 23.44 -10.45
N LEU A 127 39.45 22.76 -9.57
CA LEU A 127 39.99 21.80 -8.61
C LEU A 127 40.74 20.65 -9.31
N PHE A 128 40.13 20.07 -10.34
CA PHE A 128 40.71 18.97 -11.08
C PHE A 128 41.93 19.40 -11.88
N GLU A 129 41.95 20.62 -12.45
CA GLU A 129 43.14 21.19 -13.09
C GLU A 129 44.29 21.38 -12.09
N GLU A 130 43.99 21.88 -10.89
CA GLU A 130 44.98 22.09 -9.82
C GLU A 130 45.59 20.76 -9.34
N LEU A 131 44.74 19.76 -9.06
CA LEU A 131 45.17 18.41 -8.70
C LEU A 131 45.99 17.77 -9.81
N ALA A 132 45.55 17.88 -11.07
CA ALA A 132 46.26 17.33 -12.22
C ALA A 132 47.66 17.92 -12.37
N CYS A 133 47.80 19.23 -12.21
CA CYS A 133 49.09 19.90 -12.29
C CYS A 133 50.04 19.40 -11.21
N LEU A 134 49.57 19.27 -9.97
CA LEU A 134 50.37 18.73 -8.87
C LEU A 134 50.75 17.25 -9.09
N VAL A 135 49.77 16.38 -9.32
CA VAL A 135 49.98 14.92 -9.34
C VAL A 135 50.69 14.43 -10.60
N GLU A 136 50.57 15.12 -11.74
CA GLU A 136 51.30 14.78 -12.99
C GLU A 136 52.61 15.57 -13.14
N ASN A 137 53.00 16.41 -12.17
CA ASN A 137 54.12 17.34 -12.27
C ASN A 137 54.04 18.24 -13.52
N ARG A 138 52.84 18.70 -13.87
CA ARG A 138 52.61 19.53 -15.05
C ARG A 138 52.47 21.00 -14.66
N VAL A 139 53.29 21.85 -15.26
CA VAL A 139 53.22 23.32 -15.07
C VAL A 139 51.82 23.84 -15.46
N PRO A 140 51.13 24.57 -14.55
CA PRO A 140 49.83 25.20 -14.81
C PRO A 140 49.86 26.13 -16.02
N LYS A 141 48.76 26.16 -16.80
CA LYS A 141 48.70 26.92 -18.07
C LYS A 141 48.97 28.42 -17.89
N ASN A 142 48.39 29.01 -16.86
CA ASN A 142 48.56 30.42 -16.49
C ASN A 142 50.01 30.77 -16.10
N LEU A 143 50.79 29.81 -15.61
CA LEU A 143 52.17 30.03 -15.20
C LEU A 143 53.19 29.90 -16.35
N ARG A 144 52.83 29.19 -17.43
CA ARG A 144 53.74 28.91 -18.56
C ARG A 144 54.26 30.18 -19.24
N ALA A 145 53.38 31.16 -19.48
CA ALA A 145 53.76 32.42 -20.11
C ALA A 145 54.77 33.18 -19.24
N ARG A 146 54.48 33.29 -17.94
CA ARG A 146 55.34 33.97 -16.96
C ARG A 146 56.71 33.30 -16.82
N LEU A 147 56.76 31.96 -16.81
CA LEU A 147 58.03 31.20 -16.78
C LEU A 147 58.85 31.36 -18.07
N ALA A 148 58.20 31.60 -19.21
CA ALA A 148 58.89 31.82 -20.48
C ALA A 148 59.47 33.25 -20.59
N GLU A 149 58.79 34.24 -20.00
CA GLU A 149 59.16 35.66 -20.04
C GLU A 149 60.20 36.03 -18.97
N ASP A 150 60.10 35.47 -17.76
CA ASP A 150 60.96 35.79 -16.62
C ASP A 150 61.79 34.57 -16.18
N ARG A 151 63.05 34.53 -16.63
CA ARG A 151 63.99 33.47 -16.24
C ARG A 151 64.29 33.46 -14.73
N GLY A 152 64.34 34.63 -14.09
CA GLY A 152 64.63 34.73 -12.66
C GLY A 152 63.49 34.17 -11.80
N PHE A 153 62.25 34.30 -12.26
CA PHE A 153 61.09 33.64 -11.64
C PHE A 153 61.14 32.12 -11.78
N GLY A 154 61.63 31.60 -12.91
CA GLY A 154 61.82 30.16 -13.13
C GLY A 154 62.86 29.53 -12.18
N ASP A 155 63.94 30.25 -11.85
CA ASP A 155 65.01 29.75 -10.98
C ASP A 155 64.54 29.42 -9.55
N ILE A 156 63.41 29.99 -9.12
CA ILE A 156 62.75 29.73 -7.82
C ILE A 156 62.20 28.30 -7.75
N PHE A 157 61.90 27.69 -8.90
CA PHE A 157 61.34 26.34 -8.98
C PHE A 157 62.40 25.30 -9.34
N THR A 158 62.09 24.03 -9.09
CA THR A 158 62.94 22.88 -9.44
C THR A 158 62.21 21.93 -10.39
N ASP A 159 62.97 21.30 -11.29
CA ASP A 159 62.46 20.24 -12.18
C ASP A 159 62.27 18.89 -11.48
N ARG A 160 62.62 18.80 -10.18
CA ARG A 160 62.42 17.58 -9.40
C ARG A 160 60.91 17.36 -9.20
N PRO A 161 60.43 16.11 -9.35
CA PRO A 161 59.07 15.74 -9.00
C PRO A 161 58.71 16.18 -7.58
N THR A 162 57.49 16.66 -7.38
CA THR A 162 57.01 16.96 -6.02
C THR A 162 57.00 15.71 -5.14
N PRO A 163 57.47 15.79 -3.88
CA PRO A 163 57.31 14.72 -2.90
C PRO A 163 55.88 14.65 -2.35
N ALA A 164 55.03 15.65 -2.62
CA ALA A 164 53.64 15.66 -2.18
C ALA A 164 52.85 14.44 -2.70
N ARG A 165 51.87 14.01 -1.92
CA ARG A 165 50.98 12.88 -2.23
C ARG A 165 49.53 13.29 -2.06
N VAL A 166 48.66 12.69 -2.87
CA VAL A 166 47.22 12.88 -2.81
C VAL A 166 46.54 11.51 -2.67
N VAL A 167 45.58 11.43 -1.76
CA VAL A 167 44.69 10.28 -1.61
C VAL A 167 43.28 10.75 -1.89
N ILE A 168 42.59 10.12 -2.83
CA ILE A 168 41.17 10.37 -3.08
C ILE A 168 40.41 9.18 -2.54
N ALA A 169 39.56 9.40 -1.54
CA ALA A 169 38.69 8.38 -0.98
C ALA A 169 37.23 8.66 -1.35
N LEU A 170 36.60 7.69 -2.01
CA LEU A 170 35.23 7.85 -2.50
C LEU A 170 34.38 6.58 -2.42
N ARG A 171 33.08 6.74 -2.62
CA ARG A 171 32.16 5.62 -2.89
C ARG A 171 32.40 5.01 -4.27
N GLU A 172 32.24 3.68 -4.35
CA GLU A 172 32.44 2.92 -5.58
C GLU A 172 31.50 3.36 -6.72
N ASP A 173 30.24 3.70 -6.41
CA ASP A 173 29.24 4.17 -7.38
C ASP A 173 29.65 5.49 -8.08
N PHE A 174 30.55 6.26 -7.46
CA PHE A 174 31.06 7.53 -7.98
C PHE A 174 32.40 7.37 -8.72
N LEU A 175 32.93 6.15 -8.83
CA LEU A 175 34.20 5.91 -9.53
C LEU A 175 34.13 6.35 -11.00
N ALA A 176 33.02 6.09 -11.69
CA ALA A 176 32.83 6.51 -13.09
C ALA A 176 32.87 8.04 -13.26
N HIS A 177 32.36 8.80 -12.28
CA HIS A 177 32.41 10.26 -12.30
C HIS A 177 33.85 10.77 -12.20
N LEU A 178 34.68 10.09 -11.40
CA LEU A 178 36.11 10.37 -11.32
C LEU A 178 36.84 9.95 -12.61
N GLU A 179 36.45 8.82 -13.22
CA GLU A 179 37.02 8.30 -14.47
C GLU A 179 36.81 9.21 -15.69
N ALA A 180 35.72 9.98 -15.69
CA ALA A 180 35.45 10.99 -16.71
C ALA A 180 36.59 12.01 -16.87
N TRP A 181 37.41 12.19 -15.84
CA TRP A 181 38.54 13.14 -15.81
C TRP A 181 39.89 12.49 -16.10
N SER A 182 39.93 11.21 -16.45
CA SER A 182 41.17 10.49 -16.79
C SER A 182 41.97 11.13 -17.93
N GLY A 183 41.30 11.85 -18.84
CA GLY A 183 41.98 12.64 -19.88
C GLY A 183 42.81 13.81 -19.34
N LEU A 184 42.47 14.34 -18.15
CA LEU A 184 43.18 15.48 -17.55
C LEU A 184 44.40 15.03 -16.72
N PHE A 185 44.28 13.92 -15.97
CA PHE A 185 45.36 13.29 -15.19
C PHE A 185 45.20 11.75 -15.13
N PRO A 186 45.82 11.02 -16.07
CA PRO A 186 45.69 9.56 -16.18
C PRO A 186 46.09 8.76 -14.94
N SER A 187 46.89 9.35 -14.04
CA SER A 187 47.29 8.75 -12.75
C SER A 187 46.12 8.23 -11.92
N VAL A 188 44.94 8.83 -12.04
CA VAL A 188 43.73 8.40 -11.32
C VAL A 188 43.31 6.96 -11.67
N MET A 189 43.78 6.44 -12.81
CA MET A 189 43.48 5.07 -13.26
C MET A 189 44.53 4.04 -12.82
N ARG A 190 45.73 4.49 -12.41
CA ARG A 190 46.90 3.60 -12.24
C ARG A 190 46.97 2.94 -10.86
N ASN A 191 46.75 3.71 -9.81
CA ASN A 191 46.93 3.24 -8.44
C ASN A 191 45.64 3.36 -7.64
N ARG A 192 44.87 2.27 -7.65
CA ARG A 192 43.58 2.19 -6.95
C ARG A 192 43.54 0.99 -6.01
N MET A 193 42.84 1.17 -4.91
CA MET A 193 42.61 0.13 -3.92
C MET A 193 41.11 0.09 -3.59
N ARG A 194 40.50 -1.08 -3.77
CA ARG A 194 39.11 -1.32 -3.39
C ARG A 194 39.07 -1.86 -1.96
N LEU A 195 38.32 -1.20 -1.08
CA LEU A 195 38.03 -1.69 0.26
C LEU A 195 36.78 -2.56 0.24
N THR A 196 36.95 -3.85 0.57
CA THR A 196 35.89 -4.88 0.53
C THR A 196 35.35 -5.17 1.94
N LEU A 197 34.49 -6.19 2.07
CA LEU A 197 34.04 -6.72 3.37
C LEU A 197 35.24 -7.20 4.21
N LEU A 198 35.06 -7.41 5.52
CA LEU A 198 36.06 -8.10 6.33
C LEU A 198 36.01 -9.58 5.98
N THR A 199 37.16 -10.24 5.85
CA THR A 199 37.20 -11.70 5.91
C THR A 199 36.83 -12.18 7.32
N GLY A 200 36.42 -13.43 7.50
CA GLY A 200 36.12 -13.96 8.84
C GLY A 200 37.31 -13.84 9.80
N THR A 201 38.55 -14.02 9.32
CA THR A 201 39.75 -13.82 10.15
C THR A 201 39.94 -12.36 10.56
N GLN A 202 39.72 -11.42 9.63
CA GLN A 202 39.79 -9.99 9.91
C GLN A 202 38.70 -9.53 10.87
N ALA A 203 37.48 -10.06 10.71
CA ALA A 203 36.36 -9.82 11.60
C ALA A 203 36.65 -10.36 13.01
N LEU A 204 37.23 -11.56 13.11
CA LEU A 204 37.64 -12.13 14.39
C LEU A 204 38.65 -11.25 15.10
N ASP A 205 39.69 -10.78 14.40
CA ASP A 205 40.67 -9.85 14.98
C ASP A 205 40.03 -8.52 15.39
N ALA A 206 39.11 -8.00 14.58
CA ALA A 206 38.37 -6.77 14.87
C ALA A 206 37.46 -6.86 16.11
N VAL A 207 37.08 -8.06 16.54
CA VAL A 207 36.29 -8.31 17.76
C VAL A 207 37.18 -8.67 18.95
N LEU A 208 38.05 -9.65 18.75
CA LEU A 208 38.83 -10.28 19.82
C LEU A 208 39.94 -9.37 20.35
N LEU A 209 40.63 -8.62 19.48
CA LEU A 209 41.74 -7.78 19.91
C LEU A 209 41.26 -6.61 20.78
N PRO A 210 40.20 -5.85 20.42
CA PRO A 210 39.62 -4.87 21.32
C PRO A 210 39.15 -5.45 22.65
N ALA A 211 38.54 -6.65 22.64
CA ALA A 211 38.06 -7.29 23.85
C ALA A 211 39.18 -7.63 24.85
N ARG A 212 40.43 -7.76 24.39
CA ARG A 212 41.61 -7.99 25.23
C ARG A 212 42.24 -6.71 25.77
N ILE A 213 41.75 -5.54 25.37
CA ILE A 213 42.26 -4.26 25.87
C ILE A 213 41.67 -4.02 27.26
N GLY A 214 42.48 -4.27 28.29
CA GLY A 214 42.11 -4.07 29.69
C GLY A 214 42.78 -5.08 30.61
N PRO A 215 42.53 -5.00 31.92
CA PRO A 215 43.08 -5.94 32.89
C PRO A 215 42.48 -7.34 32.76
N THR A 216 41.25 -7.46 32.27
CA THR A 216 40.52 -8.71 32.04
C THR A 216 39.91 -8.71 30.64
N PRO A 217 40.06 -9.77 29.85
CA PRO A 217 39.39 -9.89 28.55
C PRO A 217 37.88 -9.82 28.69
N LEU A 218 37.20 -9.09 27.79
CA LEU A 218 35.74 -8.96 27.78
C LEU A 218 35.03 -10.20 27.20
N MET A 219 35.75 -11.05 26.46
CA MET A 219 35.24 -12.31 25.91
C MET A 219 36.41 -13.23 25.52
N ASP A 220 36.12 -14.52 25.36
CA ASP A 220 37.08 -15.49 24.83
C ASP A 220 37.04 -15.57 23.29
N ALA A 221 37.93 -16.38 22.71
CA ALA A 221 38.01 -16.55 21.26
C ALA A 221 36.80 -17.29 20.67
N ARG A 222 36.13 -18.14 21.45
CA ARG A 222 34.95 -18.91 20.98
C ARG A 222 33.74 -17.99 20.86
N THR A 223 33.51 -17.13 21.85
CA THR A 223 32.47 -16.10 21.81
C THR A 223 32.71 -15.14 20.64
N ALA A 224 33.96 -14.70 20.42
CA ALA A 224 34.28 -13.83 19.28
C ALA A 224 34.01 -14.50 17.92
N ASP A 225 34.35 -15.79 17.76
CA ASP A 225 34.02 -16.57 16.56
C ASP A 225 32.51 -16.70 16.35
N ALA A 226 31.76 -16.96 17.42
CA ALA A 226 30.30 -17.03 17.37
C ALA A 226 29.65 -15.70 16.94
N ILE A 227 30.16 -14.56 17.43
CA ILE A 227 29.70 -13.23 16.99
C ILE A 227 29.95 -13.04 15.49
N VAL A 228 31.15 -13.37 15.01
CA VAL A 228 31.53 -13.25 13.59
C VAL A 228 30.62 -14.09 12.70
N ARG A 229 30.38 -15.35 13.09
CA ARG A 229 29.51 -16.29 12.38
C ARG A 229 28.04 -15.84 12.40
N SER A 230 27.57 -15.36 13.54
CA SER A 230 26.22 -14.80 13.71
C SER A 230 26.00 -13.63 12.74
N VAL A 231 26.93 -12.67 12.67
CA VAL A 231 26.84 -11.54 11.73
C VAL A 231 26.84 -11.99 10.27
N ALA A 232 27.66 -13.00 9.95
CA ALA A 232 27.74 -13.58 8.60
C ALA A 232 26.56 -14.48 8.22
N GLY A 233 25.73 -14.90 9.18
CA GLY A 233 24.65 -15.87 8.95
C GLY A 233 25.16 -17.24 8.50
N CYS A 234 26.31 -17.67 9.02
CA CYS A 234 27.00 -18.91 8.61
C CYS A 234 27.15 -19.87 9.80
N ASP A 235 26.99 -21.18 9.56
CA ASP A 235 27.22 -22.21 10.57
C ASP A 235 28.72 -22.51 10.79
N GLU A 236 29.03 -23.31 11.82
CA GLU A 236 30.40 -23.73 12.16
C GLU A 236 31.10 -24.54 11.06
N SER A 237 30.35 -25.12 10.12
CA SER A 237 30.88 -25.92 9.00
C SER A 237 31.69 -25.11 7.98
N ILE A 238 31.47 -23.79 7.91
CA ILE A 238 32.16 -22.90 6.98
C ILE A 238 33.45 -22.39 7.61
N SER A 239 34.57 -22.46 6.89
CA SER A 239 35.84 -21.91 7.39
C SER A 239 35.79 -20.38 7.45
N LEU A 240 36.37 -19.77 8.50
CA LEU A 240 36.50 -18.31 8.63
C LEU A 240 37.12 -17.63 7.40
N SER A 241 38.00 -18.33 6.68
CA SER A 241 38.62 -17.80 5.45
C SER A 241 37.63 -17.61 4.29
N GLN A 242 36.47 -18.27 4.34
CA GLN A 242 35.40 -18.20 3.33
C GLN A 242 34.28 -17.24 3.73
N ILE A 243 34.30 -16.74 4.97
CA ILE A 243 33.28 -15.85 5.51
C ILE A 243 33.60 -14.40 5.13
N GLN A 244 32.57 -13.65 4.75
CA GLN A 244 32.63 -12.20 4.59
C GLN A 244 31.67 -11.52 5.57
N VAL A 245 32.14 -10.45 6.22
CA VAL A 245 31.43 -9.80 7.32
C VAL A 245 31.34 -8.31 7.07
N ASP A 246 30.13 -7.76 7.25
CA ASP A 246 29.91 -6.32 7.17
C ASP A 246 30.49 -5.62 8.41
N PRO A 247 31.47 -4.71 8.26
CA PRO A 247 32.09 -4.04 9.40
C PRO A 247 31.12 -3.20 10.23
N SER A 248 30.14 -2.58 9.57
CA SER A 248 29.18 -1.69 10.23
C SER A 248 28.21 -2.49 11.09
N LEU A 249 27.73 -3.63 10.57
CA LEU A 249 26.88 -4.56 11.31
C LEU A 249 27.63 -5.24 12.45
N LEU A 250 28.89 -5.67 12.20
CA LEU A 250 29.75 -6.26 13.22
C LEU A 250 29.99 -5.28 14.38
N SER A 251 30.32 -4.03 14.06
CA SER A 251 30.51 -3.00 15.07
C SER A 251 29.24 -2.72 15.86
N LEU A 252 28.07 -2.70 15.21
CA LEU A 252 26.79 -2.48 15.86
C LEU A 252 26.48 -3.62 16.84
N LEU A 253 26.63 -4.88 16.39
CA LEU A 253 26.35 -6.04 17.23
C LEU A 253 27.30 -6.10 18.45
N CYS A 254 28.59 -5.87 18.24
CA CYS A 254 29.57 -5.83 19.34
C CYS A 254 29.25 -4.71 20.35
N GLN A 255 28.82 -3.55 19.86
CA GLN A 255 28.40 -2.45 20.72
C GLN A 255 27.19 -2.86 21.56
N GLU A 256 26.18 -3.47 20.96
CA GLU A 256 24.97 -3.89 21.67
C GLU A 256 25.25 -4.96 22.73
N LEU A 257 26.05 -5.97 22.38
CA LEU A 257 26.47 -7.01 23.34
C LEU A 257 27.24 -6.39 24.52
N ASN A 258 28.11 -5.42 24.26
CA ASN A 258 28.84 -4.73 25.31
C ASN A 258 27.92 -3.83 26.18
N GLU A 259 26.94 -3.15 25.59
CA GLU A 259 25.94 -2.37 26.34
C GLU A 259 25.07 -3.26 27.23
N ARG A 260 24.66 -4.44 26.75
CA ARG A 260 23.96 -5.44 27.57
C ARG A 260 24.82 -5.93 28.74
N ARG A 261 26.10 -6.25 28.47
CA ARG A 261 27.08 -6.60 29.51
C ARG A 261 27.17 -5.51 30.59
N ILE A 262 27.32 -4.24 30.19
CA ILE A 262 27.42 -3.10 31.10
C ILE A 262 26.16 -2.94 31.95
N ARG A 263 24.97 -2.97 31.33
CA ARG A 263 23.68 -2.85 32.04
C ARG A 263 23.41 -4.01 32.99
N GLY A 264 23.78 -5.22 32.59
CA GLY A 264 23.71 -6.41 33.44
C GLY A 264 24.79 -6.47 34.52
N ALA A 265 25.65 -5.45 34.64
CA ALA A 265 26.81 -5.42 35.53
C ALA A 265 27.72 -6.66 35.41
N ARG A 266 27.81 -7.24 34.21
CA ARG A 266 28.62 -8.43 33.91
C ARG A 266 30.05 -8.03 33.55
N GLN A 267 31.02 -8.89 33.85
CA GLN A 267 32.42 -8.65 33.49
C GLN A 267 32.75 -9.08 32.06
N GLU A 268 32.05 -10.09 31.54
CA GLU A 268 32.33 -10.72 30.25
C GLU A 268 31.05 -10.88 29.41
N ILE A 269 31.21 -10.97 28.09
CA ILE A 269 30.17 -11.39 27.13
C ILE A 269 30.30 -12.91 26.97
N THR A 270 29.20 -13.63 27.16
CA THR A 270 29.20 -15.11 27.14
C THR A 270 28.92 -15.64 25.73
N LEU A 271 29.19 -16.94 25.53
CA LEU A 271 28.84 -17.63 24.28
C LEU A 271 27.33 -17.64 24.04
N GLU A 272 26.53 -17.75 25.10
CA GLU A 272 25.06 -17.68 25.03
C GLU A 272 24.61 -16.32 24.48
N ASP A 273 25.21 -15.21 24.95
CA ASP A 273 24.91 -13.87 24.44
C ASP A 273 25.25 -13.76 22.93
N ALA A 274 26.29 -14.45 22.46
CA ALA A 274 26.70 -14.45 21.05
C ALA A 274 25.86 -15.38 20.15
N GLN A 275 25.30 -16.44 20.72
CA GLN A 275 24.43 -17.41 20.04
C GLN A 275 22.95 -16.98 20.01
N GLU A 276 22.58 -15.97 20.81
CA GLU A 276 21.27 -15.33 20.70
C GLU A 276 21.03 -14.85 19.26
N ARG A 277 19.77 -14.94 18.81
CA ARG A 277 19.45 -14.59 17.43
C ARG A 277 19.79 -13.13 17.20
N GLN A 278 20.56 -12.88 16.15
CA GLN A 278 20.95 -11.54 15.74
C GLN A 278 19.77 -10.55 15.66
N ASN A 279 18.60 -11.02 15.22
CA ASN A 279 17.40 -10.19 15.11
C ASN A 279 16.87 -9.74 16.48
N ASP A 280 16.99 -10.57 17.52
CA ASP A 280 16.53 -10.25 18.87
C ASP A 280 17.42 -9.14 19.46
N ILE A 281 18.73 -9.23 19.25
CA ILE A 281 19.71 -8.22 19.68
C ILE A 281 19.45 -6.87 18.98
N LEU A 282 19.22 -6.90 17.66
CA LEU A 282 18.95 -5.69 16.89
C LEU A 282 17.57 -5.10 17.17
N GLN A 283 16.57 -5.94 17.51
CA GLN A 283 15.24 -5.49 17.92
C GLN A 283 15.30 -4.73 19.24
N ASP A 284 16.03 -5.26 20.23
CA ASP A 284 16.25 -4.56 21.50
C ASP A 284 16.95 -3.23 21.29
N PHE A 285 18.03 -3.22 20.49
CA PHE A 285 18.72 -1.98 20.09
C PHE A 285 17.77 -0.96 19.47
N TYR A 286 16.90 -1.41 18.56
CA TYR A 286 15.93 -0.56 17.89
C TYR A 286 14.94 0.07 18.88
N GLU A 287 14.35 -0.72 19.78
CA GLU A 287 13.43 -0.21 20.81
C GLU A 287 14.13 0.79 21.76
N ARG A 288 15.35 0.47 22.21
CA ARG A 288 16.19 1.34 23.05
C ARG A 288 16.46 2.70 22.43
N CYS A 289 16.67 2.76 21.11
CA CYS A 289 16.89 4.04 20.42
C CYS A 289 15.71 5.00 20.54
N PHE A 290 14.52 4.50 20.87
CA PHE A 290 13.30 5.30 21.00
C PHE A 290 12.75 5.38 22.43
N GLU A 291 13.40 4.82 23.46
CA GLU A 291 12.93 4.87 24.85
C GLU A 291 12.70 6.32 25.34
N ASP A 292 13.66 7.22 25.06
CA ASP A 292 13.60 8.64 25.47
C ASP A 292 13.14 9.57 24.34
N ILE A 293 12.61 9.03 23.23
CA ILE A 293 12.22 9.80 22.05
C ILE A 293 10.71 9.71 21.87
N SER A 294 10.08 10.85 21.57
CA SER A 294 8.65 10.94 21.33
C SER A 294 8.19 9.97 20.22
N SER A 295 7.08 9.28 20.44
CA SER A 295 6.54 8.28 19.51
C SER A 295 6.26 8.86 18.11
N GLN A 296 5.92 10.14 18.01
CA GLN A 296 5.70 10.84 16.75
C GLN A 296 7.00 10.96 15.93
N ILE A 297 8.17 11.11 16.56
CA ILE A 297 9.45 11.13 15.84
C ILE A 297 9.74 9.74 15.28
N ARG A 298 9.48 8.69 16.06
CA ARG A 298 9.58 7.31 15.60
C ARG A 298 8.69 7.06 14.39
N ASP A 299 7.46 7.60 14.38
CA ASP A 299 6.57 7.50 13.22
C ASP A 299 7.13 8.19 11.97
N VAL A 300 7.74 9.37 12.14
CA VAL A 300 8.37 10.05 11.01
C VAL A 300 9.56 9.23 10.51
N VAL A 301 10.41 8.69 11.39
CA VAL A 301 11.50 7.77 10.99
C VAL A 301 10.97 6.59 10.19
N GLU A 302 9.96 5.89 10.70
CA GLU A 302 9.39 4.70 10.05
C GLU A 302 8.64 5.01 8.75
N SER A 303 8.16 6.24 8.55
CA SER A 303 7.40 6.64 7.36
C SER A 303 8.24 7.35 6.28
N THR A 304 9.34 8.02 6.63
CA THR A 304 10.17 8.77 5.68
C THR A 304 11.44 8.05 5.24
N LEU A 305 12.02 7.20 6.09
CA LEU A 305 13.30 6.52 5.81
C LEU A 305 13.14 5.11 5.21
N LEU A 306 11.90 4.70 4.91
CA LEU A 306 11.56 3.48 4.17
C LEU A 306 10.94 3.82 2.81
N VAL A 307 11.25 3.05 1.76
CA VAL A 307 10.53 3.12 0.48
C VAL A 307 9.28 2.24 0.56
N SER A 308 8.10 2.84 0.38
CA SER A 308 6.78 2.25 0.60
C SER A 308 6.41 1.04 -0.27
N GLU A 309 7.17 0.71 -1.32
CA GLU A 309 6.82 -0.36 -2.27
C GLU A 309 7.85 -1.49 -2.42
N GLY A 310 9.03 -1.40 -1.80
CA GLY A 310 10.10 -2.41 -2.00
C GLY A 310 10.97 -2.74 -0.79
N GLY A 311 10.77 -2.08 0.36
CA GLY A 311 11.54 -2.38 1.58
C GLY A 311 13.03 -2.05 1.51
N HIS A 312 13.41 -1.09 0.67
CA HIS A 312 14.77 -0.56 0.64
C HIS A 312 14.89 0.73 1.47
N ARG A 313 16.11 1.04 1.93
CA ARG A 313 16.40 2.27 2.65
C ARG A 313 16.09 3.47 1.77
N ASN A 314 15.40 4.46 2.33
CA ASN A 314 15.20 5.76 1.68
C ASN A 314 16.12 6.82 2.31
N PHE A 315 16.45 7.83 1.52
CA PHE A 315 17.14 9.03 2.01
C PHE A 315 16.13 10.15 2.18
N CYS A 316 16.15 10.83 3.32
CA CYS A 316 15.32 12.01 3.57
C CYS A 316 16.21 13.22 3.87
N ALA A 317 15.98 14.37 3.25
CA ALA A 317 16.70 15.58 3.64
C ALA A 317 16.36 15.93 5.09
N GLU A 318 17.36 16.34 5.89
CA GLU A 318 17.17 16.69 7.30
C GLU A 318 16.14 17.81 7.46
N VAL A 319 16.09 18.75 6.50
CA VAL A 319 15.08 19.83 6.46
C VAL A 319 13.67 19.26 6.28
N ASP A 320 13.49 18.30 5.36
CA ASP A 320 12.19 17.66 5.12
C ASP A 320 11.78 16.79 6.30
N PHE A 321 12.73 16.07 6.90
CA PHE A 321 12.51 15.28 8.10
C PHE A 321 12.07 16.15 9.28
N ILE A 322 12.76 17.27 9.54
CA ILE A 322 12.36 18.24 10.57
C ILE A 322 10.97 18.81 10.23
N GLY A 323 10.71 19.12 8.97
CA GLY A 323 9.39 19.59 8.51
C GLY A 323 8.27 18.58 8.79
N ALA A 324 8.53 17.29 8.56
CA ALA A 324 7.59 16.21 8.85
C ALA A 324 7.36 16.05 10.37
N VAL A 325 8.41 16.09 11.19
CA VAL A 325 8.31 16.07 12.66
C VAL A 325 7.51 17.26 13.19
N CYS A 326 7.74 18.45 12.64
CA CYS A 326 7.01 19.67 13.01
C CYS A 326 5.51 19.58 12.70
N LYS A 327 5.12 18.93 11.60
CA LYS A 327 3.70 18.68 11.27
C LYS A 327 3.00 17.78 12.31
N SER A 328 3.76 16.96 13.04
CA SER A 328 3.25 16.12 14.13
C SER A 328 3.19 16.82 15.50
N GLY A 329 3.44 18.14 15.56
CA GLY A 329 3.32 18.94 16.77
C GLY A 329 4.57 19.04 17.65
N ILE A 330 5.73 18.59 17.14
CA ILE A 330 7.02 18.65 17.84
C ILE A 330 7.83 19.85 17.36
N SER A 331 8.50 20.57 18.27
CA SER A 331 9.31 21.72 17.88
C SER A 331 10.55 21.33 17.06
N ALA A 332 11.03 22.23 16.19
CA ALA A 332 12.24 22.00 15.41
C ALA A 332 13.48 21.77 16.29
N GLU A 333 13.54 22.34 17.49
CA GLU A 333 14.63 22.15 18.45
C GLU A 333 14.63 20.73 19.05
N GLN A 334 13.45 20.21 19.43
CA GLN A 334 13.29 18.83 19.88
C GLN A 334 13.61 17.84 18.75
N ALA A 335 13.17 18.13 17.52
CA ALA A 335 13.50 17.32 16.35
C ALA A 335 15.02 17.22 16.13
N ARG A 336 15.74 18.35 16.16
CA ARG A 336 17.20 18.38 16.05
C ARG A 336 17.90 17.62 17.18
N THR A 337 17.39 17.75 18.41
CA THR A 337 17.93 17.03 19.57
C THR A 337 17.76 15.52 19.42
N ALA A 338 16.59 15.06 18.96
CA ALA A 338 16.31 13.67 18.68
C ALA A 338 17.16 13.12 17.53
N ILE A 339 17.30 13.85 16.42
CA ILE A 339 18.19 13.49 15.31
C ILE A 339 19.63 13.36 15.82
N GLY A 340 20.10 14.31 16.63
CA GLY A 340 21.41 14.24 17.27
C GLY A 340 21.58 12.99 18.15
N SER A 341 20.54 12.58 18.88
CA SER A 341 20.56 11.33 19.65
C SER A 341 20.63 10.11 18.75
N LEU A 342 19.76 10.01 17.74
CA LEU A 342 19.68 8.88 16.81
C LEU A 342 20.95 8.69 15.96
N LEU A 343 21.66 9.78 15.67
CA LEU A 343 22.97 9.74 15.02
C LEU A 343 24.06 9.23 15.98
N ARG A 344 24.02 9.66 17.25
CA ARG A 344 24.97 9.19 18.28
C ARG A 344 24.77 7.72 18.61
N THR A 345 23.52 7.25 18.69
CA THR A 345 23.19 5.84 18.91
C THR A 345 23.36 5.00 17.66
N ARG A 346 23.66 5.61 16.50
CA ARG A 346 23.90 4.95 15.21
C ARG A 346 22.68 4.26 14.62
N LEU A 347 21.47 4.63 15.02
CA LEU A 347 20.27 4.24 14.29
C LEU A 347 20.25 4.93 12.91
N LEU A 348 20.60 6.22 12.90
CA LEU A 348 20.70 7.03 11.71
C LEU A 348 22.15 7.29 11.31
N SER A 349 22.34 7.44 10.00
CA SER A 349 23.54 7.98 9.39
C SER A 349 23.17 9.26 8.64
N ALA A 350 24.10 10.21 8.59
CA ALA A 350 23.94 11.45 7.84
C ALA A 350 24.95 11.50 6.70
N GLN A 351 24.46 11.73 5.48
CA GLN A 351 25.26 11.97 4.29
C GLN A 351 24.98 13.37 3.75
N TYR A 352 25.94 14.00 3.10
CA TYR A 352 25.69 15.23 2.36
C TYR A 352 25.48 14.88 0.89
N PHE A 353 24.38 15.36 0.32
CA PHE A 353 24.08 15.18 -1.10
C PHE A 353 23.45 16.46 -1.63
N ALA A 354 24.00 17.00 -2.72
CA ALA A 354 23.53 18.24 -3.36
C ALA A 354 23.49 19.48 -2.44
N GLY A 355 24.41 19.58 -1.46
CA GLY A 355 24.40 20.70 -0.48
C GLY A 355 23.24 20.62 0.52
N ALA A 356 22.69 19.42 0.73
CA ALA A 356 21.73 19.15 1.79
C ALA A 356 22.18 17.93 2.58
N ARG A 357 22.07 18.02 3.90
CA ARG A 357 22.29 16.88 4.80
C ARG A 357 21.08 15.95 4.69
N ARG A 358 21.30 14.71 4.29
CA ARG A 358 20.29 13.64 4.17
C ARG A 358 20.52 12.61 5.27
N LEU A 359 19.42 12.19 5.88
CA LEU A 359 19.34 11.14 6.89
C LEU A 359 18.94 9.83 6.23
N GLU A 360 19.53 8.73 6.67
CA GLU A 360 19.21 7.36 6.28
C GLU A 360 19.37 6.42 7.49
N LEU A 361 18.83 5.21 7.40
CA LEU A 361 19.15 4.13 8.34
C LEU A 361 20.59 3.65 8.11
N THR A 362 21.31 3.33 9.19
CA THR A 362 22.73 2.95 9.14
C THR A 362 22.99 1.64 8.39
N HIS A 363 22.05 0.68 8.41
CA HIS A 363 22.22 -0.64 7.80
C HIS A 363 20.90 -1.24 7.31
N ASP A 364 20.95 -2.06 6.25
CA ASP A 364 19.77 -2.63 5.59
C ASP A 364 18.97 -3.59 6.48
N ARG A 365 19.63 -4.34 7.36
CA ARG A 365 18.94 -5.20 8.34
C ARG A 365 18.04 -4.45 9.33
N LEU A 366 18.23 -3.14 9.51
CA LEU A 366 17.31 -2.34 10.31
C LEU A 366 15.98 -2.11 9.58
N VAL A 367 15.92 -2.24 8.25
CA VAL A 367 14.70 -2.03 7.48
C VAL A 367 13.62 -3.04 7.86
N GLU A 368 13.97 -4.32 7.97
CA GLU A 368 13.02 -5.38 8.38
C GLU A 368 12.44 -5.12 9.77
N LEU A 369 13.27 -4.62 10.71
CA LEU A 369 12.83 -4.26 12.06
C LEU A 369 11.92 -3.03 12.07
N VAL A 370 12.27 -1.99 11.31
CA VAL A 370 11.46 -0.77 11.15
C VAL A 370 10.11 -1.12 10.52
N GLN A 371 10.07 -2.00 9.52
CA GLN A 371 8.84 -2.50 8.91
C GLN A 371 7.98 -3.30 9.89
N SER A 372 8.60 -4.24 10.62
CA SER A 372 7.90 -5.07 11.62
C SER A 372 7.31 -4.21 12.73
N SER A 373 8.08 -3.25 13.24
CA SER A 373 7.63 -2.25 14.21
C SER A 373 6.45 -1.43 13.69
N ARG A 374 6.53 -0.94 12.45
CA ARG A 374 5.46 -0.17 11.82
C ARG A 374 4.17 -0.98 11.72
N GLN A 375 4.24 -2.23 11.26
CA GLN A 375 3.09 -3.12 11.15
C GLN A 375 2.42 -3.38 12.51
N ILE A 376 3.22 -3.68 13.55
CA ILE A 376 2.70 -3.88 14.91
C ILE A 376 1.98 -2.62 15.40
N ARG A 377 2.52 -1.43 15.13
CA ARG A 377 1.93 -0.16 15.59
C ARG A 377 0.70 0.24 14.78
N GLU A 378 0.67 -0.01 13.47
CA GLU A 378 -0.55 0.16 12.66
C GLU A 378 -1.66 -0.79 13.12
N GLN A 379 -1.34 -2.05 13.40
CA GLN A 379 -2.29 -3.02 13.98
C GLN A 379 -2.78 -2.56 15.37
N THR A 380 -1.88 -2.08 16.23
CA THR A 380 -2.21 -1.58 17.56
C THR A 380 -3.11 -0.34 17.48
N ARG A 381 -2.87 0.59 16.54
CA ARG A 381 -3.75 1.74 16.27
C ARG A 381 -5.12 1.30 15.79
N HIS A 382 -5.18 0.33 14.89
CA HIS A 382 -6.46 -0.24 14.44
C HIS A 382 -7.22 -0.91 15.59
N LEU A 383 -6.52 -1.61 16.48
CA LEU A 383 -7.13 -2.24 17.65
C LEU A 383 -7.61 -1.20 18.66
N ASN A 384 -6.80 -0.18 18.96
CA ASN A 384 -7.14 0.90 19.88
C ASN A 384 -8.30 1.75 19.35
N ALA A 385 -8.35 2.05 18.04
CA ALA A 385 -9.49 2.74 17.43
C ALA A 385 -10.79 1.91 17.53
N LYS A 386 -10.70 0.58 17.43
CA LYS A 386 -11.83 -0.33 17.71
C LYS A 386 -12.23 -0.30 19.18
N ILE A 387 -11.27 -0.31 20.10
CA ILE A 387 -11.52 -0.25 21.55
C ILE A 387 -12.14 1.10 21.94
N GLU A 388 -11.60 2.22 21.47
CA GLU A 388 -12.18 3.56 21.67
C GLU A 388 -13.59 3.66 21.07
N GLY A 389 -13.81 3.08 19.89
CA GLY A 389 -15.15 2.94 19.31
C GLY A 389 -16.12 2.20 20.24
N ILE A 390 -15.67 1.07 20.82
CA ILE A 390 -16.45 0.28 21.78
C ILE A 390 -16.65 1.02 23.10
N GLU A 391 -15.67 1.80 23.58
CA GLU A 391 -15.78 2.60 24.82
C GLU A 391 -16.72 3.81 24.63
N VAL A 392 -16.71 4.44 23.45
CA VAL A 392 -17.68 5.47 23.07
C VAL A 392 -19.09 4.87 22.97
N GLU A 393 -19.25 3.66 22.44
CA GLU A 393 -20.53 2.95 22.45
C GLU A 393 -20.97 2.53 23.86
N LYS A 394 -20.07 2.02 24.69
CA LYS A 394 -20.36 1.66 26.10
C LYS A 394 -20.73 2.89 26.92
N SER A 395 -20.04 4.01 26.77
CA SER A 395 -20.37 5.25 27.51
C SER A 395 -21.71 5.85 27.07
N LYS A 396 -22.07 5.72 25.79
CA LYS A 396 -23.43 6.00 25.30
C LYS A 396 -24.45 5.05 25.92
N LEU A 397 -24.16 3.76 25.99
CA LEU A 397 -25.03 2.75 26.60
C LEU A 397 -25.22 2.97 28.11
N ILE A 398 -24.15 3.31 28.85
CA ILE A 398 -24.21 3.62 30.30
C ILE A 398 -25.02 4.90 30.54
N ARG A 399 -24.81 5.96 29.75
CA ARG A 399 -25.67 7.16 29.80
C ARG A 399 -27.12 6.83 29.50
N MET A 400 -27.36 5.95 28.52
CA MET A 400 -28.71 5.50 28.18
C MET A 400 -29.33 4.67 29.31
N ILE A 401 -28.56 3.83 29.99
CA ILE A 401 -29.00 3.03 31.16
C ILE A 401 -29.30 3.94 32.36
N ASP A 402 -28.49 4.97 32.62
CA ASP A 402 -28.76 5.90 33.72
C ASP A 402 -29.97 6.80 33.43
N ILE A 403 -30.14 7.23 32.17
CA ILE A 403 -31.38 7.87 31.70
C ILE A 403 -32.56 6.88 31.82
N TYR A 404 -32.37 5.60 31.49
CA TYR A 404 -33.39 4.57 31.62
C TYR A 404 -33.75 4.31 33.08
N LYS A 405 -32.80 4.28 34.02
CA LYS A 405 -33.07 4.16 35.47
C LYS A 405 -33.87 5.34 35.99
N ILE A 406 -33.53 6.57 35.56
CA ILE A 406 -34.32 7.78 35.88
C ILE A 406 -35.72 7.68 35.28
N THR A 407 -35.81 7.21 34.03
CA THR A 407 -37.09 7.06 33.32
C THR A 407 -37.96 5.98 33.95
N VAL A 408 -37.39 4.84 34.37
CA VAL A 408 -38.08 3.75 35.10
C VAL A 408 -38.48 4.21 36.50
N PHE A 409 -37.64 4.98 37.20
CA PHE A 409 -38.02 5.57 38.48
C PHE A 409 -39.21 6.53 38.32
N ILE A 410 -39.19 7.37 37.28
CA ILE A 410 -40.33 8.21 36.90
C ILE A 410 -41.54 7.35 36.49
N PHE A 411 -41.33 6.24 35.76
CA PHE A 411 -42.37 5.31 35.35
C PHE A 411 -42.99 4.57 36.53
N ILE A 412 -42.23 4.26 37.59
CA ILE A 412 -42.74 3.65 38.83
C ILE A 412 -43.57 4.67 39.61
N VAL A 413 -43.12 5.92 39.70
CA VAL A 413 -43.89 7.01 40.32
C VAL A 413 -45.18 7.28 39.53
N ILE A 414 -45.10 7.28 38.20
CA ILE A 414 -46.25 7.43 37.30
C ILE A 414 -47.14 6.19 37.34
N ALA A 415 -46.60 4.97 37.44
CA ALA A 415 -47.36 3.72 37.53
C ALA A 415 -48.08 3.61 38.88
N PHE A 416 -47.46 4.10 39.97
CA PHE A 416 -48.09 4.22 41.27
C PHE A 416 -49.24 5.25 41.25
N GLY A 417 -49.04 6.38 40.57
CA GLY A 417 -50.11 7.34 40.27
C GLY A 417 -51.17 6.80 39.29
N ALA A 418 -50.78 5.95 38.34
CA ALA A 418 -51.64 5.35 37.34
C ALA A 418 -52.44 4.18 37.90
N LEU A 419 -51.95 3.45 38.92
CA LEU A 419 -52.70 2.44 39.65
C LEU A 419 -53.89 3.06 40.40
N LEU A 420 -53.70 4.29 40.90
CA LEU A 420 -54.79 5.10 41.47
C LEU A 420 -55.77 5.61 40.41
N LEU A 421 -55.35 5.72 39.14
CA LEU A 421 -56.15 6.14 37.98
C LEU A 421 -56.74 4.96 37.17
N TRP A 422 -56.21 3.74 37.33
CA TRP A 422 -56.57 2.46 36.67
C TRP A 422 -57.99 2.02 36.99
N ARG A 423 -58.60 2.62 38.03
CA ARG A 423 -60.00 2.42 38.38
C ARG A 423 -61.02 3.06 37.40
N SER A 424 -60.61 3.61 36.26
CA SER A 424 -61.53 4.26 35.30
C SER A 424 -61.30 3.83 33.84
N GLU A 425 -62.37 3.33 33.22
CA GLU A 425 -62.43 2.32 32.14
C GLU A 425 -61.95 2.69 30.72
N ASN A 426 -61.46 3.90 30.43
CA ASN A 426 -61.42 4.39 29.03
C ASN A 426 -60.06 4.36 28.30
N ARG A 427 -59.14 3.43 28.59
CA ARG A 427 -57.75 3.49 28.04
C ARG A 427 -57.20 2.25 27.30
N ALA A 428 -57.97 1.18 27.10
CA ALA A 428 -57.49 0.02 26.34
C ALA A 428 -57.24 0.36 24.85
N ALA A 429 -58.13 1.12 24.21
CA ALA A 429 -58.00 1.50 22.80
C ALA A 429 -56.85 2.48 22.53
N LYS A 430 -56.53 3.37 23.49
CA LYS A 430 -55.37 4.27 23.40
C LYS A 430 -54.04 3.54 23.57
N ALA A 431 -53.99 2.50 24.40
CA ALA A 431 -52.79 1.70 24.61
C ALA A 431 -52.43 0.87 23.37
N LEU A 432 -53.44 0.29 22.69
CA LEU A 432 -53.24 -0.45 21.44
C LEU A 432 -52.68 0.46 20.34
N GLY A 433 -53.25 1.67 20.17
CA GLY A 433 -52.76 2.64 19.17
C GLY A 433 -51.34 3.15 19.41
N ILE A 434 -50.87 3.19 20.67
CA ILE A 434 -49.48 3.57 21.00
C ILE A 434 -48.51 2.43 20.68
N ALA A 435 -48.88 1.18 21.00
CA ALA A 435 -48.09 0.00 20.65
C ALA A 435 -47.98 -0.16 19.11
N GLU A 436 -49.09 0.03 18.41
CA GLU A 436 -49.15 0.04 16.95
C GLU A 436 -48.25 1.10 16.32
N LYS A 437 -48.27 2.33 16.85
CA LYS A 437 -47.43 3.45 16.36
C LYS A 437 -45.94 3.22 16.66
N SER A 438 -45.62 2.62 17.79
CA SER A 438 -44.23 2.33 18.19
C SER A 438 -43.60 1.25 17.32
N VAL A 439 -44.38 0.21 16.96
CA VAL A 439 -43.92 -0.83 16.02
C VAL A 439 -43.75 -0.26 14.61
N ASP A 440 -44.67 0.59 14.15
CA ASP A 440 -44.57 1.26 12.85
C ASP A 440 -43.36 2.21 12.79
N GLU A 441 -43.10 2.99 13.83
CA GLU A 441 -41.91 3.85 13.95
C GLU A 441 -40.61 3.02 13.95
N MET A 442 -40.55 1.90 14.67
CA MET A 442 -39.38 1.00 14.65
C MET A 442 -39.13 0.40 13.26
N LEU A 443 -40.18 -0.05 12.58
CA LEU A 443 -40.08 -0.60 11.22
C LEU A 443 -39.68 0.49 10.21
N THR A 444 -40.20 1.71 10.34
CA THR A 444 -39.83 2.84 9.47
C THR A 444 -38.37 3.26 9.65
N ILE A 445 -37.83 3.12 10.87
CA ILE A 445 -36.41 3.35 11.17
C ILE A 445 -35.52 2.26 10.55
N ILE A 446 -35.99 1.01 10.55
CA ILE A 446 -35.28 -0.13 9.96
C ILE A 446 -35.33 -0.09 8.42
N GLU A 447 -36.40 0.44 7.83
CA GLU A 447 -36.68 0.44 6.39
C GLU A 447 -36.30 1.73 5.64
N LYS A 448 -35.34 2.51 6.13
CA LYS A 448 -34.87 3.68 5.38
C LYS A 448 -34.24 3.23 4.04
N PRO A 449 -34.87 3.51 2.87
CA PRO A 449 -34.46 2.93 1.59
C PRO A 449 -33.32 3.71 0.91
N GLU A 450 -32.81 4.77 1.53
CA GLU A 450 -31.67 5.53 0.99
C GLU A 450 -30.37 4.72 1.01
N MET A 451 -30.35 3.55 1.66
CA MET A 451 -29.14 2.76 1.84
C MET A 451 -29.10 1.49 0.99
N ASP A 452 -30.22 0.85 0.65
CA ASP A 452 -30.19 -0.59 0.35
C ASP A 452 -29.79 -1.03 -1.08
N GLN A 453 -29.49 -0.11 -2.00
CA GLN A 453 -28.85 -0.49 -3.27
C GLN A 453 -27.66 0.38 -3.71
N VAL A 454 -27.41 1.49 -3.01
CA VAL A 454 -26.28 2.39 -3.29
C VAL A 454 -25.20 2.27 -2.20
N HIS A 455 -25.58 1.81 -1.00
CA HIS A 455 -24.67 1.60 0.13
C HIS A 455 -24.96 0.24 0.78
N GLY A 456 -24.27 -0.81 0.30
CA GLY A 456 -24.19 -2.07 1.03
C GLY A 456 -23.87 -1.84 2.51
N PHE A 457 -24.44 -2.69 3.37
CA PHE A 457 -24.56 -2.65 4.84
C PHE A 457 -25.85 -1.96 5.34
N TYR A 458 -26.86 -2.75 5.71
CA TYR A 458 -27.01 -3.38 7.04
C TYR A 458 -27.70 -4.74 6.93
N ARG A 459 -27.10 -5.76 7.56
CA ARG A 459 -27.75 -7.05 7.79
C ARG A 459 -28.85 -6.79 8.83
N ILE A 460 -30.10 -6.61 8.40
CA ILE A 460 -31.22 -6.75 9.33
C ILE A 460 -31.17 -8.21 9.79
N GLU A 461 -30.97 -8.45 11.09
CA GLU A 461 -31.02 -9.81 11.62
C GLU A 461 -32.36 -10.44 11.20
N PRO A 462 -32.36 -11.54 10.42
CA PRO A 462 -33.59 -12.17 9.95
C PRO A 462 -34.54 -12.50 11.09
N ASP A 463 -33.99 -12.82 12.26
CA ASP A 463 -34.73 -13.06 13.49
C ASP A 463 -35.39 -11.79 14.03
N LEU A 464 -34.71 -10.63 14.04
CA LEU A 464 -35.29 -9.37 14.49
C LEU A 464 -36.46 -8.94 13.56
N LEU A 465 -36.28 -9.05 12.25
CA LEU A 465 -37.33 -8.74 11.28
C LEU A 465 -38.52 -9.71 11.42
N LYS A 466 -38.25 -11.00 11.64
CA LYS A 466 -39.26 -12.03 11.88
C LYS A 466 -40.04 -11.79 13.18
N HIS A 467 -39.37 -11.39 14.27
CA HIS A 467 -40.02 -11.04 15.53
C HIS A 467 -40.89 -9.78 15.40
N LEU A 468 -40.43 -8.76 14.67
CA LEU A 468 -41.20 -7.53 14.43
C LEU A 468 -42.42 -7.77 13.55
N VAL A 469 -42.29 -8.58 12.48
CA VAL A 469 -43.42 -9.00 11.63
C VAL A 469 -44.43 -9.83 12.44
N THR A 470 -43.96 -10.68 13.36
CA THR A 470 -44.82 -11.47 14.24
C THR A 470 -45.56 -10.59 15.26
N ALA A 471 -44.88 -9.61 15.85
CA ALA A 471 -45.47 -8.64 16.76
C ALA A 471 -46.52 -7.75 16.06
N GLU A 472 -46.27 -7.34 14.82
CA GLU A 472 -47.21 -6.57 14.00
C GLU A 472 -48.47 -7.38 13.65
N LYS A 473 -48.32 -8.69 13.41
CA LYS A 473 -49.46 -9.61 13.20
C LYS A 473 -50.32 -9.80 14.46
N GLN A 474 -49.69 -9.96 15.63
CA GLN A 474 -50.39 -10.15 16.91
C GLN A 474 -51.13 -8.89 17.36
N LEU A 475 -50.56 -7.70 17.14
CA LEU A 475 -51.23 -6.42 17.42
C LEU A 475 -52.48 -6.24 16.55
N HIS A 476 -52.48 -6.77 15.33
CA HIS A 476 -53.60 -6.68 14.40
C HIS A 476 -54.81 -7.56 14.77
N GLU A 477 -54.56 -8.76 15.31
CA GLU A 477 -55.64 -9.66 15.79
C GLU A 477 -56.42 -9.05 16.97
N ALA A 478 -55.86 -8.04 17.64
CA ALA A 478 -56.45 -7.35 18.78
C ALA A 478 -57.20 -6.04 18.43
N GLY A 479 -57.17 -5.58 17.18
CA GLY A 479 -57.75 -4.29 16.75
C GLY A 479 -59.23 -4.35 16.30
N THR A 480 -59.99 -3.27 16.50
CA THR A 480 -61.46 -3.24 16.36
C THR A 480 -62.01 -2.81 14.99
N ASP A 481 -61.19 -2.41 14.00
CA ASP A 481 -61.69 -2.10 12.64
C ASP A 481 -60.72 -2.56 11.53
N LEU A 482 -60.96 -3.78 11.06
CA LEU A 482 -60.16 -4.48 10.05
C LEU A 482 -60.32 -3.95 8.62
N ASN A 483 -61.27 -3.02 8.35
CA ASN A 483 -61.59 -2.55 7.01
C ASN A 483 -61.20 -1.09 6.73
N SER A 484 -60.55 -0.42 7.69
CA SER A 484 -60.05 0.95 7.48
C SER A 484 -58.93 1.01 6.42
N PRO A 485 -58.82 2.10 5.62
CA PRO A 485 -57.77 2.26 4.60
C PRO A 485 -56.34 2.09 5.12
N THR A 486 -56.07 2.60 6.31
CA THR A 486 -54.79 2.47 7.02
C THR A 486 -54.48 1.02 7.41
N SER A 487 -55.48 0.27 7.88
CA SER A 487 -55.35 -1.16 8.21
C SER A 487 -55.10 -2.03 6.97
N ILE A 488 -55.76 -1.72 5.85
CA ILE A 488 -55.54 -2.40 4.57
C ILE A 488 -54.11 -2.14 4.05
N LEU A 489 -53.66 -0.89 4.07
CA LEU A 489 -52.31 -0.52 3.62
C LEU A 489 -51.21 -1.15 4.50
N ARG A 490 -51.41 -1.19 5.82
CA ARG A 490 -50.48 -1.82 6.76
C ARG A 490 -50.34 -3.32 6.50
N ARG A 491 -51.47 -4.00 6.29
CA ARG A 491 -51.49 -5.42 5.91
C ARG A 491 -50.78 -5.69 4.59
N ALA A 492 -50.87 -4.77 3.64
CA ALA A 492 -50.13 -4.88 2.39
C ALA A 492 -48.60 -4.77 2.62
N ARG A 493 -48.14 -3.84 3.47
CA ARG A 493 -46.71 -3.74 3.84
C ARG A 493 -46.16 -4.99 4.53
N VAL A 494 -46.94 -5.58 5.44
CA VAL A 494 -46.55 -6.84 6.11
C VAL A 494 -46.35 -7.97 5.09
N SER A 495 -47.30 -8.15 4.18
CA SER A 495 -47.19 -9.17 3.13
C SER A 495 -46.01 -8.91 2.18
N LEU A 496 -45.70 -7.64 1.90
CA LEU A 496 -44.54 -7.25 1.11
C LEU A 496 -43.21 -7.63 1.79
N ARG A 497 -43.07 -7.34 3.09
CA ARG A 497 -41.87 -7.67 3.88
C ARG A 497 -41.64 -9.18 3.99
N GLU A 498 -42.72 -9.94 4.20
CA GLU A 498 -42.67 -11.40 4.27
C GLU A 498 -42.24 -11.99 2.92
N ALA A 499 -42.72 -11.43 1.80
CA ALA A 499 -42.30 -11.82 0.47
C ALA A 499 -40.80 -11.53 0.24
N ASN A 500 -40.32 -10.33 0.60
CA ASN A 500 -38.91 -9.95 0.48
C ASN A 500 -37.99 -10.85 1.33
N LEU A 501 -38.41 -11.26 2.53
CA LEU A 501 -37.69 -12.22 3.38
C LEU A 501 -37.57 -13.59 2.73
N LEU A 502 -38.65 -14.08 2.12
CA LEU A 502 -38.64 -15.36 1.40
C LEU A 502 -37.66 -15.33 0.22
N ILE A 503 -37.56 -14.20 -0.48
CA ILE A 503 -36.57 -14.00 -1.54
C ILE A 503 -35.14 -14.09 -1.01
N LEU A 504 -34.83 -13.39 0.09
CA LEU A 504 -33.49 -13.44 0.70
C LEU A 504 -33.09 -14.86 1.13
N SER A 505 -34.07 -15.73 1.36
CA SER A 505 -33.88 -17.14 1.70
C SER A 505 -33.94 -18.11 0.50
N GLY A 506 -33.98 -17.61 -0.75
CA GLY A 506 -34.05 -18.46 -1.96
C GLY A 506 -35.37 -19.21 -2.13
N ARG A 507 -36.48 -18.68 -1.60
CA ARG A 507 -37.83 -19.27 -1.64
C ARG A 507 -38.81 -18.44 -2.47
N GLU A 508 -38.40 -18.06 -3.67
CA GLU A 508 -39.11 -17.07 -4.49
C GLU A 508 -40.54 -17.51 -4.88
N ARG A 509 -40.75 -18.81 -5.12
CA ARG A 509 -42.08 -19.37 -5.42
C ARG A 509 -43.10 -19.12 -4.29
N GLN A 510 -42.63 -19.08 -3.03
CA GLN A 510 -43.49 -18.82 -1.87
C GLN A 510 -43.79 -17.32 -1.69
N ALA A 511 -42.98 -16.44 -2.28
CA ALA A 511 -43.15 -14.99 -2.22
C ALA A 511 -44.24 -14.48 -3.20
N VAL A 512 -44.41 -15.15 -4.35
CA VAL A 512 -45.35 -14.75 -5.42
C VAL A 512 -46.80 -14.53 -4.93
N PRO A 513 -47.44 -15.46 -4.18
CA PRO A 513 -48.81 -15.25 -3.71
C PRO A 513 -48.96 -14.05 -2.77
N LEU A 514 -47.90 -13.70 -2.03
CA LEU A 514 -47.91 -12.57 -1.11
C LEU A 514 -47.89 -11.24 -1.87
N TYR A 515 -47.10 -11.12 -2.94
CA TYR A 515 -47.14 -9.93 -3.80
C TYR A 515 -48.48 -9.76 -4.52
N ILE A 516 -49.11 -10.85 -4.98
CA ILE A 516 -50.46 -10.78 -5.56
C ILE A 516 -51.46 -10.25 -4.52
N ASN A 517 -51.36 -10.74 -3.29
CA ASN A 517 -52.22 -10.32 -2.18
C ASN A 517 -52.06 -8.82 -1.87
N VAL A 518 -50.84 -8.29 -1.95
CA VAL A 518 -50.56 -6.86 -1.82
C VAL A 518 -51.36 -6.04 -2.85
N LEU A 519 -51.35 -6.45 -4.11
CA LEU A 519 -52.07 -5.76 -5.17
C LEU A 519 -53.59 -5.85 -4.99
N GLU A 520 -54.12 -7.04 -4.73
CA GLU A 520 -55.57 -7.24 -4.53
C GLU A 520 -56.14 -6.50 -3.33
N ARG A 521 -55.33 -6.31 -2.27
CA ARG A 521 -55.73 -5.54 -1.09
C ARG A 521 -55.73 -4.04 -1.35
N THR A 522 -54.69 -3.55 -2.02
CA THR A 522 -54.51 -2.11 -2.26
C THR A 522 -55.40 -1.58 -3.38
N ASP A 523 -55.81 -2.43 -4.33
CA ASP A 523 -56.76 -2.09 -5.42
C ASP A 523 -58.15 -1.67 -4.91
N LYS A 524 -58.52 -2.11 -3.69
CA LYS A 524 -59.81 -1.77 -3.05
C LYS A 524 -59.83 -0.38 -2.40
N LEU A 525 -58.72 0.35 -2.40
CA LEU A 525 -58.59 1.67 -1.77
C LEU A 525 -58.80 2.79 -2.80
N SER A 526 -59.65 3.78 -2.50
CA SER A 526 -59.89 4.91 -3.40
C SER A 526 -58.75 5.94 -3.37
N VAL A 527 -58.55 6.59 -4.52
CA VAL A 527 -57.33 7.28 -5.01
C VAL A 527 -56.85 8.51 -4.18
N GLY A 528 -57.45 8.80 -3.03
CA GLY A 528 -57.23 10.04 -2.27
C GLY A 528 -55.95 10.11 -1.41
N ASP A 529 -55.36 8.98 -1.01
CA ASP A 529 -54.20 8.94 -0.10
C ASP A 529 -52.93 8.46 -0.85
N ILE A 530 -52.24 9.43 -1.45
CA ILE A 530 -51.73 9.34 -2.83
C ILE A 530 -50.31 8.74 -3.02
N GLN A 531 -49.54 8.46 -1.97
CA GLN A 531 -48.11 8.10 -2.17
C GLN A 531 -47.68 6.75 -1.59
N SER A 532 -48.09 6.44 -0.36
CA SER A 532 -47.69 5.21 0.34
C SER A 532 -48.35 3.94 -0.22
N ILE A 533 -49.59 4.05 -0.72
CA ILE A 533 -50.29 2.95 -1.42
C ILE A 533 -49.55 2.62 -2.72
N LYS A 534 -49.18 3.65 -3.47
CA LYS A 534 -48.56 3.50 -4.80
C LYS A 534 -47.13 2.98 -4.71
N GLU A 535 -46.40 3.36 -3.66
CA GLU A 535 -45.10 2.79 -3.33
C GLU A 535 -45.16 1.26 -3.21
N VAL A 536 -46.07 0.76 -2.37
CA VAL A 536 -46.26 -0.68 -2.12
C VAL A 536 -46.76 -1.41 -3.37
N GLN A 537 -47.62 -0.77 -4.18
CA GLN A 537 -48.09 -1.33 -5.45
C GLN A 537 -46.97 -1.46 -6.50
N PHE A 538 -46.17 -0.42 -6.70
CA PHE A 538 -45.05 -0.48 -7.66
C PHE A 538 -43.96 -1.46 -7.21
N GLU A 539 -43.68 -1.55 -5.91
CA GLU A 539 -42.72 -2.53 -5.38
C GLU A 539 -43.20 -3.98 -5.62
N ALA A 540 -44.45 -4.30 -5.29
CA ALA A 540 -45.01 -5.63 -5.53
C ALA A 540 -45.06 -5.99 -7.03
N LEU A 541 -45.43 -5.03 -7.88
CA LEU A 541 -45.45 -5.20 -9.33
C LEU A 541 -44.06 -5.46 -9.91
N TYR A 542 -43.05 -4.73 -9.45
CA TYR A 542 -41.65 -4.92 -9.87
C TYR A 542 -41.17 -6.35 -9.59
N TYR A 543 -41.38 -6.84 -8.37
CA TYR A 543 -40.96 -8.20 -8.01
C TYR A 543 -41.77 -9.26 -8.78
N LEU A 544 -43.10 -9.11 -8.89
CA LEU A 544 -43.91 -10.05 -9.66
C LEU A 544 -43.45 -10.16 -11.12
N MET A 545 -43.14 -9.05 -11.78
CA MET A 545 -42.65 -9.05 -13.16
C MET A 545 -41.24 -9.62 -13.30
N THR A 546 -40.37 -9.40 -12.30
CA THR A 546 -39.03 -9.98 -12.28
C THR A 546 -39.10 -11.51 -12.26
N TYR A 547 -40.00 -12.07 -11.44
CA TYR A 547 -40.13 -13.53 -11.28
C TYR A 547 -41.06 -14.20 -12.29
N ASN A 548 -41.87 -13.45 -13.04
CA ASN A 548 -42.67 -13.98 -14.14
C ASN A 548 -41.81 -14.49 -15.32
N THR A 549 -40.50 -14.18 -15.31
CA THR A 549 -39.52 -14.78 -16.24
C THR A 549 -39.18 -16.23 -15.89
N ILE A 550 -39.60 -16.73 -14.72
CA ILE A 550 -39.64 -18.15 -14.39
C ILE A 550 -40.93 -18.69 -15.02
N GLU A 551 -40.81 -19.57 -16.02
CA GLU A 551 -41.82 -20.03 -17.02
C GLU A 551 -43.25 -20.42 -16.53
N ASP A 552 -43.55 -20.38 -15.23
CA ASP A 552 -44.70 -21.05 -14.59
C ASP A 552 -45.90 -20.16 -14.24
N LEU A 553 -45.85 -18.83 -14.40
CA LEU A 553 -46.92 -17.93 -13.91
C LEU A 553 -48.05 -17.62 -14.91
N GLY A 554 -47.98 -18.10 -16.15
CA GLY A 554 -49.08 -18.07 -17.12
C GLY A 554 -49.41 -16.69 -17.71
N SER A 555 -49.72 -16.67 -19.02
CA SER A 555 -49.97 -15.45 -19.81
C SER A 555 -51.13 -14.57 -19.30
N LEU A 556 -52.11 -15.17 -18.62
CA LEU A 556 -53.29 -14.47 -18.10
C LEU A 556 -52.98 -13.56 -16.91
N ILE A 557 -52.07 -14.00 -16.02
CA ILE A 557 -51.62 -13.24 -14.85
C ILE A 557 -50.79 -12.05 -15.33
N TYR A 558 -49.89 -12.28 -16.28
CA TYR A 558 -49.11 -11.24 -16.95
C TYR A 558 -49.99 -10.15 -17.58
N GLY A 559 -50.99 -10.53 -18.40
CA GLY A 559 -51.87 -9.57 -19.06
C GLY A 559 -52.66 -8.67 -18.09
N LYS A 560 -53.15 -9.23 -16.99
CA LYS A 560 -53.91 -8.50 -15.96
C LYS A 560 -53.03 -7.46 -15.24
N TYR A 561 -51.86 -7.86 -14.76
CA TYR A 561 -50.99 -6.99 -13.96
C TYR A 561 -50.15 -6.02 -14.81
N SER A 562 -49.80 -6.40 -16.04
CA SER A 562 -49.21 -5.51 -17.04
C SER A 562 -50.16 -4.36 -17.38
N LYS A 563 -51.46 -4.64 -17.56
CA LYS A 563 -52.48 -3.60 -17.76
C LYS A 563 -52.62 -2.69 -16.52
N PHE A 564 -52.74 -3.28 -15.33
CA PHE A 564 -52.83 -2.53 -14.08
C PHE A 564 -51.62 -1.61 -13.87
N GLY A 565 -50.41 -2.10 -14.11
CA GLY A 565 -49.20 -1.30 -13.99
C GLY A 565 -49.06 -0.22 -15.07
N ARG A 566 -49.58 -0.43 -16.30
CA ARG A 566 -49.65 0.63 -17.32
C ARG A 566 -50.60 1.76 -16.89
N ASP A 567 -51.78 1.42 -16.38
CA ASP A 567 -52.75 2.39 -15.88
C ASP A 567 -52.19 3.18 -14.67
N LEU A 568 -51.40 2.51 -13.82
CA LEU A 568 -50.70 3.14 -12.70
C LEU A 568 -49.54 4.03 -13.18
N HIS A 569 -48.78 3.59 -14.20
CA HIS A 569 -47.66 4.35 -14.77
C HIS A 569 -48.11 5.60 -15.54
N ALA A 570 -49.35 5.67 -16.03
CA ALA A 570 -49.89 6.88 -16.67
C ALA A 570 -50.00 8.09 -15.71
N GLN A 571 -49.90 7.85 -14.39
CA GLN A 571 -50.01 8.87 -13.35
C GLN A 571 -48.63 9.36 -12.87
N HIS A 572 -48.52 10.63 -12.48
CA HIS A 572 -47.25 11.26 -12.10
C HIS A 572 -46.97 11.14 -10.60
N PHE A 573 -45.79 10.62 -10.22
CA PHE A 573 -45.40 10.38 -8.82
C PHE A 573 -43.95 10.78 -8.52
N VAL A 574 -43.72 11.19 -7.27
CA VAL A 574 -42.43 11.68 -6.75
C VAL A 574 -42.02 10.83 -5.52
N GLY A 575 -40.76 10.90 -5.07
CA GLY A 575 -40.27 10.21 -3.87
C GLY A 575 -40.12 8.69 -4.06
N LYS A 576 -40.32 7.89 -3.00
CA LYS A 576 -40.14 6.43 -3.03
C LYS A 576 -41.00 5.72 -4.08
N ALA A 577 -42.25 6.15 -4.25
CA ALA A 577 -43.13 5.64 -5.30
C ALA A 577 -42.60 5.92 -6.72
N GLY A 578 -41.94 7.05 -6.93
CA GLY A 578 -41.27 7.38 -8.19
C GLY A 578 -40.08 6.45 -8.49
N GLN A 579 -39.29 6.09 -7.46
CA GLN A 579 -38.16 5.17 -7.61
C GLN A 579 -38.62 3.76 -8.01
N TRP A 580 -39.62 3.21 -7.33
CA TRP A 580 -40.20 1.90 -7.68
C TRP A 580 -40.90 1.90 -9.04
N ARG A 581 -41.59 2.98 -9.39
CA ARG A 581 -42.19 3.17 -10.72
C ARG A 581 -41.15 3.05 -11.83
N LEU A 582 -40.01 3.71 -11.68
CA LEU A 582 -38.93 3.66 -12.66
C LEU A 582 -38.34 2.24 -12.79
N ARG A 583 -38.13 1.53 -11.68
CA ARG A 583 -37.70 0.12 -11.70
C ARG A 583 -38.68 -0.79 -12.43
N TYR A 584 -39.98 -0.59 -12.18
CA TYR A 584 -41.04 -1.31 -12.88
C TYR A 584 -41.06 -0.98 -14.39
N ALA A 585 -40.83 0.28 -14.77
CA ALA A 585 -40.76 0.72 -16.17
C ALA A 585 -39.64 0.00 -16.94
N ALA A 586 -38.45 -0.13 -16.34
CA ALA A 586 -37.33 -0.87 -16.93
C ALA A 586 -37.71 -2.32 -17.27
N GLN A 587 -38.50 -2.97 -16.42
CA GLN A 587 -38.95 -4.35 -16.64
C GLN A 587 -40.03 -4.45 -17.73
N ILE A 588 -40.94 -3.48 -17.82
CA ILE A 588 -41.89 -3.39 -18.96
C ILE A 588 -41.14 -3.23 -20.28
N ILE A 589 -40.13 -2.35 -20.31
CA ILE A 589 -39.33 -2.12 -21.51
C ILE A 589 -38.62 -3.40 -21.93
N ARG A 590 -38.04 -4.14 -20.97
CA ARG A 590 -37.40 -5.43 -21.23
C ARG A 590 -38.37 -6.43 -21.88
N GLU A 591 -39.59 -6.56 -21.35
CA GLU A 591 -40.57 -7.50 -21.90
C GLU A 591 -41.20 -7.00 -23.21
N ALA A 592 -41.38 -5.69 -23.38
CA ALA A 592 -41.83 -5.10 -24.64
C ALA A 592 -40.79 -5.28 -25.75
N CYS A 593 -39.50 -5.21 -25.42
CA CYS A 593 -38.42 -5.62 -26.33
C CYS A 593 -38.58 -7.09 -26.70
N ARG A 594 -38.74 -7.98 -25.70
CA ARG A 594 -38.95 -9.44 -25.87
C ARG A 594 -40.10 -9.82 -26.80
N GLU A 595 -41.19 -9.05 -26.75
CA GLU A 595 -42.36 -9.26 -27.61
C GLU A 595 -42.25 -8.57 -28.98
N GLY A 596 -41.10 -7.93 -29.30
CA GLY A 596 -40.88 -7.20 -30.55
C GLY A 596 -41.62 -5.85 -30.65
N ALA A 597 -42.17 -5.35 -29.54
CA ALA A 597 -42.98 -4.13 -29.48
C ALA A 597 -42.13 -2.86 -29.23
N LEU A 598 -41.17 -2.62 -30.13
CA LEU A 598 -40.14 -1.57 -30.02
C LEU A 598 -40.69 -0.15 -29.82
N ASP A 599 -41.79 0.21 -30.48
CA ASP A 599 -42.40 1.55 -30.33
C ASP A 599 -42.99 1.76 -28.93
N SER A 600 -43.50 0.69 -28.31
CA SER A 600 -44.01 0.72 -26.94
C SER A 600 -42.88 0.83 -25.92
N ALA A 601 -41.76 0.13 -26.18
CA ALA A 601 -40.54 0.24 -25.38
C ALA A 601 -39.96 1.67 -25.41
N GLN A 602 -39.90 2.29 -26.59
CA GLN A 602 -39.41 3.67 -26.77
C GLN A 602 -40.30 4.69 -26.05
N TYR A 603 -41.63 4.56 -26.15
CA TYR A 603 -42.57 5.43 -25.44
C TYR A 603 -42.41 5.35 -23.91
N VAL A 604 -42.26 4.14 -23.36
CA VAL A 604 -42.05 3.95 -21.91
C VAL A 604 -40.68 4.48 -21.47
N LEU A 605 -39.65 4.35 -22.31
CA LEU A 605 -38.32 4.92 -22.07
C LEU A 605 -38.35 6.46 -21.98
N ASP A 606 -39.03 7.13 -22.90
CA ASP A 606 -39.13 8.59 -22.91
C ASP A 606 -39.88 9.11 -21.67
N GLN A 607 -40.95 8.43 -21.27
CA GLN A 607 -41.68 8.72 -20.03
C GLN A 607 -40.81 8.50 -18.77
N ALA A 608 -39.98 7.45 -18.76
CA ALA A 608 -39.06 7.18 -17.66
C ALA A 608 -37.95 8.23 -17.58
N ARG A 609 -37.42 8.70 -18.72
CA ARG A 609 -36.43 9.79 -18.79
C ARG A 609 -36.99 11.11 -18.25
N ASP A 610 -38.22 11.47 -18.62
CA ASP A 610 -38.86 12.69 -18.11
C ASP A 610 -39.16 12.60 -16.61
N ALA A 611 -39.59 11.44 -16.12
CA ALA A 611 -39.78 11.22 -14.69
C ALA A 611 -38.45 11.25 -13.91
N ALA A 612 -37.35 10.73 -14.49
CA ALA A 612 -36.03 10.78 -13.88
C ALA A 612 -35.44 12.20 -13.81
N ARG A 613 -35.75 13.08 -14.78
CA ARG A 613 -35.34 14.50 -14.76
C ARG A 613 -35.99 15.32 -13.64
N GLY A 614 -37.18 14.92 -13.17
CA GLY A 614 -37.92 15.60 -12.11
C GLY A 614 -37.55 15.17 -10.68
N LEU A 615 -36.74 14.13 -10.55
CA LEU A 615 -36.13 13.70 -9.29
C LEU A 615 -34.67 14.18 -9.38
N ASP A 616 -34.13 14.93 -8.42
CA ASP A 616 -32.70 15.37 -8.37
C ASP A 616 -31.72 14.18 -8.17
N HIS A 617 -32.02 13.04 -8.78
CA HIS A 617 -31.34 11.76 -8.71
C HIS A 617 -30.87 11.37 -10.12
N VAL A 618 -29.91 12.15 -10.64
CA VAL A 618 -29.26 11.97 -11.96
C VAL A 618 -28.86 10.51 -12.24
N TYR A 619 -28.48 9.78 -11.19
CA TYR A 619 -27.93 8.43 -11.27
C TYR A 619 -28.97 7.30 -11.35
N LEU A 620 -30.24 7.55 -10.99
CA LEU A 620 -31.30 6.56 -11.18
C LEU A 620 -31.59 6.38 -12.68
N GLY A 621 -31.52 7.50 -13.44
CA GLY A 621 -31.62 7.50 -14.90
C GLY A 621 -30.52 6.69 -15.59
N GLU A 622 -29.29 6.73 -15.08
CA GLU A 622 -28.18 5.93 -15.61
C GLU A 622 -28.40 4.42 -15.38
N ILE A 623 -28.91 4.00 -14.22
CA ILE A 623 -29.26 2.59 -13.96
C ILE A 623 -30.34 2.10 -14.91
N LEU A 624 -31.37 2.93 -15.14
CA LEU A 624 -32.43 2.62 -16.11
C LEU A 624 -31.86 2.47 -17.50
N GLU A 625 -31.01 3.39 -17.94
CA GLU A 625 -30.40 3.36 -19.27
C GLU A 625 -29.51 2.12 -19.46
N ILE A 626 -28.71 1.75 -18.45
CA ILE A 626 -27.95 0.50 -18.41
C ILE A 626 -28.88 -0.73 -18.53
N THR A 627 -29.94 -0.78 -17.73
CA THR A 627 -30.89 -1.92 -17.69
C THR A 627 -31.62 -2.09 -19.02
N ILE A 628 -31.93 -0.98 -19.68
CA ILE A 628 -32.66 -0.94 -20.96
C ILE A 628 -31.74 -1.32 -22.12
N LEU A 629 -30.52 -0.78 -22.16
CA LEU A 629 -29.52 -1.14 -23.16
C LEU A 629 -29.15 -2.62 -23.09
N ASP A 630 -29.00 -3.17 -21.88
CA ASP A 630 -28.77 -4.60 -21.66
C ASP A 630 -29.94 -5.47 -22.16
N ALA A 631 -31.18 -5.08 -21.87
CA ALA A 631 -32.37 -5.78 -22.34
C ALA A 631 -32.48 -5.76 -23.88
N TYR A 632 -32.24 -4.60 -24.49
CA TYR A 632 -32.26 -4.43 -25.94
C TYR A 632 -31.21 -5.30 -26.63
N LEU A 633 -29.99 -5.34 -26.08
CA LEU A 633 -28.89 -6.17 -26.58
C LEU A 633 -29.18 -7.66 -26.51
N LYS A 634 -29.79 -8.14 -25.41
CA LYS A 634 -30.09 -9.57 -25.21
C LYS A 634 -31.16 -10.09 -26.17
N ASP A 635 -32.14 -9.27 -26.50
CA ASP A 635 -33.31 -9.71 -27.25
C ASP A 635 -33.23 -9.41 -28.76
N CYS A 636 -32.63 -8.28 -29.13
CA CYS A 636 -32.38 -7.95 -30.53
C CYS A 636 -31.06 -8.55 -31.07
N PHE A 637 -30.40 -9.41 -30.28
CA PHE A 637 -29.07 -9.97 -30.58
C PHE A 637 -28.99 -10.60 -31.98
N GLU A 638 -30.04 -11.32 -32.40
CA GLU A 638 -30.10 -12.02 -33.69
C GLU A 638 -30.49 -11.11 -34.88
N ASN A 639 -31.09 -9.94 -34.60
CA ASN A 639 -31.66 -9.04 -35.61
C ASN A 639 -30.86 -7.73 -35.80
N LEU A 640 -29.82 -7.52 -35.00
CA LEU A 640 -28.93 -6.35 -35.09
C LEU A 640 -27.75 -6.65 -36.01
N THR A 641 -27.31 -5.65 -36.77
CA THR A 641 -26.04 -5.74 -37.49
C THR A 641 -24.87 -5.70 -36.51
N ASP A 642 -23.77 -6.39 -36.81
CA ASP A 642 -22.56 -6.43 -35.97
C ASP A 642 -22.09 -5.02 -35.54
N GLN A 643 -22.19 -4.04 -36.45
CA GLN A 643 -21.83 -2.66 -36.17
C GLN A 643 -22.72 -2.00 -35.11
N LYS A 644 -24.05 -2.18 -35.19
CA LYS A 644 -24.97 -1.64 -34.18
C LYS A 644 -24.80 -2.34 -32.84
N LEU A 645 -24.60 -3.65 -32.87
CA LEU A 645 -24.35 -4.46 -31.68
C LEU A 645 -23.09 -4.01 -30.94
N TYR A 646 -22.02 -3.72 -31.69
CA TYR A 646 -20.78 -3.15 -31.15
C TYR A 646 -21.00 -1.75 -30.53
N GLU A 647 -21.72 -0.85 -31.21
CA GLU A 647 -22.02 0.49 -30.71
C GLU A 647 -22.82 0.45 -29.39
N TYR A 648 -23.84 -0.43 -29.31
CA TYR A 648 -24.62 -0.60 -28.09
C TYR A 648 -23.82 -1.21 -26.94
N ARG A 649 -23.00 -2.24 -27.20
CA ARG A 649 -22.10 -2.82 -26.18
C ARG A 649 -21.12 -1.78 -25.64
N LYS A 650 -20.56 -0.95 -26.52
CA LYS A 650 -19.65 0.14 -26.13
C LYS A 650 -20.34 1.19 -25.25
N GLN A 651 -21.57 1.59 -25.60
CA GLN A 651 -22.35 2.52 -24.78
C GLN A 651 -22.68 1.92 -23.41
N LEU A 652 -23.13 0.67 -23.37
CA LEU A 652 -23.43 -0.05 -22.13
C LEU A 652 -22.19 -0.15 -21.23
N SER A 653 -21.02 -0.46 -21.80
CA SER A 653 -19.74 -0.52 -21.08
C SER A 653 -19.36 0.84 -20.47
N ILE A 654 -19.42 1.93 -21.25
CA ILE A 654 -19.10 3.29 -20.77
C ILE A 654 -20.01 3.72 -19.62
N LEU A 655 -21.32 3.49 -19.75
CA LEU A 655 -22.30 3.86 -18.73
C LEU A 655 -22.10 3.04 -17.46
N THR A 656 -21.92 1.73 -17.60
CA THR A 656 -21.69 0.85 -16.44
C THR A 656 -20.39 1.20 -15.73
N HIS A 657 -19.33 1.53 -16.47
CA HIS A 657 -18.05 1.94 -15.89
C HIS A 657 -18.17 3.24 -15.09
N ARG A 658 -18.81 4.26 -15.66
CA ARG A 658 -19.07 5.53 -14.98
C ARG A 658 -19.93 5.34 -13.73
N TYR A 659 -20.97 4.51 -13.83
CA TYR A 659 -21.87 4.24 -12.73
C TYR A 659 -21.15 3.50 -11.58
N PHE A 660 -20.36 2.46 -11.90
CA PHE A 660 -19.59 1.71 -10.91
C PHE A 660 -18.49 2.56 -10.25
N GLN A 661 -17.81 3.44 -10.99
CA GLN A 661 -16.84 4.37 -10.42
C GLN A 661 -17.49 5.32 -9.41
N SER A 662 -18.70 5.79 -9.71
CA SER A 662 -19.44 6.68 -8.82
C SER A 662 -19.96 5.96 -7.58
N TYR A 663 -20.25 4.66 -7.70
CA TYR A 663 -20.81 3.84 -6.62
C TYR A 663 -20.11 2.47 -6.54
N PRO A 664 -18.86 2.42 -6.08
CA PRO A 664 -18.07 1.17 -6.04
C PRO A 664 -18.61 0.15 -5.01
N ARG A 665 -19.61 0.55 -4.22
CA ARG A 665 -20.35 -0.29 -3.25
C ARG A 665 -21.74 -0.71 -3.74
N SER A 666 -22.12 -0.34 -4.96
CA SER A 666 -23.39 -0.76 -5.56
C SER A 666 -23.26 -2.20 -6.07
N MET A 667 -24.03 -3.11 -5.47
CA MET A 667 -24.05 -4.52 -5.86
C MET A 667 -24.58 -4.69 -7.29
N THR A 668 -25.60 -3.92 -7.66
CA THR A 668 -26.15 -3.92 -9.02
C THR A 668 -25.10 -3.45 -10.04
N ALA A 669 -24.37 -2.38 -9.73
CA ALA A 669 -23.28 -1.91 -10.58
C ALA A 669 -22.15 -2.95 -10.71
N ALA A 670 -21.84 -3.64 -9.61
CA ALA A 670 -20.85 -4.71 -9.57
C ALA A 670 -21.26 -5.89 -10.45
N GLU A 671 -22.52 -6.33 -10.38
CA GLU A 671 -23.04 -7.42 -11.22
C GLU A 671 -22.96 -7.05 -12.72
N TYR A 672 -23.36 -5.85 -13.11
CA TYR A 672 -23.26 -5.39 -14.51
C TYR A 672 -21.82 -5.24 -14.98
N MET A 673 -20.94 -4.72 -14.12
CA MET A 673 -19.51 -4.61 -14.43
C MET A 673 -18.90 -5.99 -14.67
N ILE A 674 -19.21 -6.98 -13.81
CA ILE A 674 -18.74 -8.35 -13.98
C ILE A 674 -19.24 -8.95 -15.31
N ASP A 675 -20.50 -8.74 -15.67
CA ASP A 675 -21.08 -9.21 -16.94
C ASP A 675 -20.35 -8.62 -18.16
N ILE A 676 -20.01 -7.32 -18.12
CA ILE A 676 -19.23 -6.67 -19.18
C ILE A 676 -17.79 -7.22 -19.22
N LEU A 677 -17.13 -7.39 -18.08
CA LEU A 677 -15.78 -7.93 -18.02
C LEU A 677 -15.72 -9.37 -18.54
N PHE A 678 -16.76 -10.19 -18.31
CA PHE A 678 -16.87 -11.50 -18.95
C PHE A 678 -17.11 -11.40 -20.45
N GLY A 679 -17.93 -10.45 -20.90
CA GLY A 679 -18.10 -10.18 -22.33
C GLY A 679 -16.80 -9.77 -23.02
N ASP A 680 -15.96 -8.99 -22.34
CA ASP A 680 -14.61 -8.62 -22.83
C ASP A 680 -13.68 -9.85 -22.88
N MET A 681 -13.84 -10.82 -21.96
CA MET A 681 -13.12 -12.10 -21.97
C MET A 681 -13.50 -13.02 -23.14
N ASP A 682 -14.77 -13.06 -23.52
CA ASP A 682 -15.24 -13.88 -24.64
C ASP A 682 -14.74 -13.34 -26.01
N ASP A 683 -14.47 -12.03 -26.11
CA ASP A 683 -13.86 -11.42 -27.30
C ASP A 683 -12.31 -11.48 -27.23
N TYR A 684 -11.76 -12.67 -27.47
CA TYR A 684 -10.30 -12.93 -27.48
C TYR A 684 -9.50 -11.99 -28.41
N SER A 685 -10.15 -11.36 -29.40
CA SER A 685 -9.49 -10.40 -30.31
C SER A 685 -9.31 -9.01 -29.68
N ALA A 686 -10.12 -8.68 -28.68
CA ALA A 686 -10.10 -7.41 -27.95
C ALA A 686 -9.10 -7.41 -26.78
N ILE A 687 -8.66 -8.58 -26.32
CA ILE A 687 -7.71 -8.72 -25.22
C ILE A 687 -6.27 -8.74 -25.76
N SER A 688 -5.38 -7.93 -25.18
CA SER A 688 -3.94 -7.84 -25.52
C SER A 688 -3.11 -9.06 -25.08
N GLY A 689 -3.57 -10.26 -25.43
CA GLY A 689 -2.98 -11.55 -25.04
C GLY A 689 -3.11 -11.85 -23.54
N ARG A 690 -2.26 -12.77 -23.04
CA ARG A 690 -2.31 -13.28 -21.66
C ARG A 690 -2.30 -12.17 -20.58
N SER A 691 -1.57 -11.09 -20.82
CA SER A 691 -1.50 -9.95 -19.89
C SER A 691 -2.82 -9.20 -19.75
N GLY A 692 -3.54 -9.01 -20.86
CA GLY A 692 -4.87 -8.40 -20.85
C GLY A 692 -5.88 -9.30 -20.13
N PHE A 693 -5.83 -10.61 -20.41
CA PHE A 693 -6.74 -11.59 -19.80
C PHE A 693 -6.63 -11.59 -18.27
N GLU A 694 -5.40 -11.62 -17.73
CA GLU A 694 -5.20 -11.59 -16.28
C GLU A 694 -5.58 -10.24 -15.64
N THR A 695 -5.48 -9.14 -16.39
CA THR A 695 -5.93 -7.82 -15.92
C THR A 695 -7.45 -7.80 -15.70
N VAL A 696 -8.19 -8.36 -16.66
CA VAL A 696 -9.66 -8.49 -16.56
C VAL A 696 -10.02 -9.50 -15.45
N ALA A 697 -9.29 -10.63 -15.36
CA ALA A 697 -9.52 -11.66 -14.34
C ALA A 697 -9.36 -11.11 -12.92
N LYS A 698 -8.29 -10.33 -12.69
CA LYS A 698 -8.04 -9.66 -11.40
C LYS A 698 -9.19 -8.71 -11.05
N SER A 699 -9.69 -7.96 -12.03
CA SER A 699 -10.81 -7.03 -11.82
C SER A 699 -12.08 -7.76 -11.41
N ILE A 700 -12.41 -8.90 -12.05
CA ILE A 700 -13.56 -9.73 -11.69
C ILE A 700 -13.39 -10.30 -10.27
N MET A 701 -12.19 -10.78 -9.90
CA MET A 701 -11.92 -11.32 -8.57
C MET A 701 -12.04 -10.25 -7.48
N GLU A 702 -11.51 -9.04 -7.73
CA GLU A 702 -11.61 -7.91 -6.80
C GLU A 702 -13.06 -7.44 -6.62
N ILE A 703 -13.84 -7.38 -7.70
CA ILE A 703 -15.24 -6.95 -7.61
C ILE A 703 -16.09 -8.02 -6.92
N SER A 704 -15.97 -9.29 -7.32
CA SER A 704 -16.74 -10.39 -6.71
C SER A 704 -16.41 -10.60 -5.23
N GLY A 705 -15.13 -10.56 -4.85
CA GLY A 705 -14.69 -10.70 -3.46
C GLY A 705 -15.24 -9.62 -2.53
N ARG A 706 -15.55 -8.42 -3.03
CA ARG A 706 -16.17 -7.35 -2.23
C ARG A 706 -17.60 -7.65 -1.80
N PHE A 707 -18.31 -8.51 -2.53
CA PHE A 707 -19.76 -8.72 -2.33
C PHE A 707 -20.15 -10.18 -2.05
N VAL A 708 -19.18 -11.08 -1.95
CA VAL A 708 -19.40 -12.52 -1.74
C VAL A 708 -20.26 -12.80 -0.50
N ASP A 709 -19.99 -12.14 0.62
CA ASP A 709 -20.76 -12.32 1.86
C ASP A 709 -22.19 -11.77 1.79
N SER A 710 -22.45 -10.87 0.84
CA SER A 710 -23.75 -10.16 0.73
C SER A 710 -24.73 -10.88 -0.18
N LYS A 711 -24.24 -11.51 -1.25
CA LYS A 711 -25.05 -12.31 -2.18
C LYS A 711 -24.23 -13.50 -2.71
N PRO A 712 -23.96 -14.50 -1.84
CA PRO A 712 -23.04 -15.61 -2.15
C PRO A 712 -23.39 -16.29 -3.47
N MET A 713 -24.67 -16.58 -3.68
CA MET A 713 -25.17 -17.23 -4.89
C MET A 713 -24.80 -16.55 -6.21
N VAL A 714 -24.56 -15.23 -6.23
CA VAL A 714 -24.23 -14.51 -7.47
C VAL A 714 -22.72 -14.31 -7.60
N PHE A 715 -22.05 -13.90 -6.52
CA PHE A 715 -20.63 -13.55 -6.60
C PHE A 715 -19.71 -14.77 -6.48
N GLU A 716 -20.13 -15.84 -5.80
CA GLU A 716 -19.44 -17.14 -5.88
C GLU A 716 -19.65 -17.79 -7.25
N ALA A 717 -20.85 -17.65 -7.84
CA ALA A 717 -21.10 -18.11 -9.22
C ALA A 717 -20.26 -17.33 -10.26
N ALA A 718 -20.05 -16.03 -10.06
CA ALA A 718 -19.13 -15.24 -10.88
C ALA A 718 -17.68 -15.73 -10.74
N GLN A 719 -17.23 -16.04 -9.52
CA GLN A 719 -15.89 -16.62 -9.31
C GLN A 719 -15.76 -18.00 -9.98
N ALA A 720 -16.79 -18.84 -9.88
CA ALA A 720 -16.84 -20.12 -10.57
C ALA A 720 -16.79 -19.96 -12.10
N GLN A 721 -17.50 -18.97 -12.67
CA GLN A 721 -17.43 -18.67 -14.10
C GLN A 721 -16.02 -18.19 -14.52
N LEU A 722 -15.32 -17.43 -13.68
CA LEU A 722 -13.94 -17.03 -13.96
C LEU A 722 -13.00 -18.24 -14.09
N HIS A 723 -13.16 -19.24 -13.24
CA HIS A 723 -12.45 -20.52 -13.36
C HIS A 723 -12.77 -21.24 -14.68
N VAL A 724 -14.03 -21.20 -15.14
CA VAL A 724 -14.41 -21.73 -16.48
C VAL A 724 -13.68 -21.00 -17.60
N MET A 725 -13.61 -19.67 -17.52
CA MET A 725 -12.92 -18.86 -18.54
C MET A 725 -11.41 -19.09 -18.55
N ARG A 726 -10.78 -19.23 -17.38
CA ARG A 726 -9.37 -19.62 -17.27
C ARG A 726 -9.11 -21.00 -17.84
N ALA A 727 -9.97 -21.97 -17.53
CA ALA A 727 -9.85 -23.31 -18.07
C ALA A 727 -9.90 -23.32 -19.60
N ARG A 728 -10.83 -22.55 -20.20
CA ARG A 728 -10.93 -22.39 -21.65
C ARG A 728 -9.71 -21.68 -22.24
N PHE A 729 -9.24 -20.59 -21.61
CA PHE A 729 -8.03 -19.88 -22.03
C PHE A 729 -6.82 -20.81 -22.06
N HIS A 730 -6.61 -21.62 -21.02
CA HIS A 730 -5.50 -22.55 -20.97
C HIS A 730 -5.60 -23.66 -22.03
N LEU A 731 -6.81 -24.12 -22.33
CA LEU A 731 -7.03 -25.17 -23.32
C LEU A 731 -6.85 -24.66 -24.76
N ASP A 732 -7.50 -23.53 -25.09
CA ASP A 732 -7.58 -23.03 -26.47
C ASP A 732 -6.37 -22.18 -26.87
N ILE A 733 -5.78 -21.44 -25.92
CA ILE A 733 -4.70 -20.48 -26.17
C ILE A 733 -3.34 -20.99 -25.67
N ASP A 734 -3.22 -21.34 -24.39
CA ASP A 734 -1.94 -21.80 -23.84
C ASP A 734 -1.61 -23.27 -24.22
N GLN A 735 -2.58 -24.01 -24.77
CA GLN A 735 -2.48 -25.45 -25.05
C GLN A 735 -1.98 -26.26 -23.85
N ASN A 736 -2.42 -25.89 -22.64
CA ASN A 736 -2.02 -26.49 -21.38
C ASN A 736 -3.21 -27.21 -20.72
N ALA A 737 -3.34 -28.50 -21.05
CA ALA A 737 -4.44 -29.33 -20.57
C ALA A 737 -4.39 -29.60 -19.06
N ASP A 738 -3.21 -29.59 -18.41
CA ASP A 738 -3.08 -29.77 -16.96
C ASP A 738 -3.68 -28.59 -16.19
N LEU A 739 -3.31 -27.36 -16.56
CA LEU A 739 -3.88 -26.14 -15.94
C LEU A 739 -5.36 -25.98 -16.27
N ALA A 740 -5.77 -26.33 -17.50
CA ALA A 740 -7.17 -26.31 -17.89
C ALA A 740 -8.01 -27.27 -17.02
N LEU A 741 -7.46 -28.45 -16.70
CA LEU A 741 -8.13 -29.43 -15.85
C LEU A 741 -8.29 -28.93 -14.40
N GLU A 742 -7.24 -28.35 -13.82
CA GLU A 742 -7.27 -27.80 -12.46
C GLU A 742 -8.35 -26.72 -12.30
N GLU A 743 -8.36 -25.76 -13.22
CA GLU A 743 -9.33 -24.66 -13.25
C GLU A 743 -10.77 -25.18 -13.47
N ALA A 744 -10.96 -26.14 -14.38
CA ALA A 744 -12.28 -26.73 -14.63
C ALA A 744 -12.80 -27.53 -13.42
N MET A 745 -11.94 -28.26 -12.71
CA MET A 745 -12.30 -28.99 -11.48
C MET A 745 -12.71 -28.04 -10.35
N ALA A 746 -11.99 -26.92 -10.20
CA ALA A 746 -12.35 -25.88 -9.22
C ALA A 746 -13.75 -25.30 -9.52
N ALA A 747 -14.02 -24.96 -10.79
CA ALA A 747 -15.33 -24.47 -11.21
C ALA A 747 -16.45 -25.49 -10.93
N VAL A 748 -16.26 -26.77 -11.27
CA VAL A 748 -17.27 -27.82 -11.04
C VAL A 748 -17.60 -27.94 -9.55
N LYS A 749 -16.58 -27.96 -8.69
CA LYS A 749 -16.78 -28.05 -7.24
C LYS A 749 -17.59 -26.86 -6.71
N MET A 750 -17.25 -25.64 -7.12
CA MET A 750 -17.98 -24.43 -6.69
C MET A 750 -19.44 -24.45 -7.12
N TYR A 751 -19.74 -24.89 -8.35
CA TYR A 751 -21.12 -25.02 -8.81
C TYR A 751 -21.89 -26.14 -8.09
N ASP A 752 -21.25 -27.26 -7.78
CA ASP A 752 -21.88 -28.35 -7.03
C ASP A 752 -22.20 -27.91 -5.57
N ASP A 753 -21.30 -27.15 -4.92
CA ASP A 753 -21.53 -26.56 -3.59
C ASP A 753 -22.71 -25.56 -3.62
N LEU A 754 -22.79 -24.72 -4.66
CA LEU A 754 -23.93 -23.81 -4.88
C LEU A 754 -25.25 -24.57 -5.13
N GLY A 755 -25.21 -25.72 -5.79
CA GLY A 755 -26.38 -26.56 -6.03
C GLY A 755 -26.89 -27.29 -4.77
N GLN A 756 -25.99 -27.68 -3.85
CA GLN A 756 -26.35 -28.34 -2.58
C GLN A 756 -26.99 -27.39 -1.57
N ALA A 757 -26.84 -26.08 -1.73
CA ALA A 757 -27.44 -25.05 -0.87
C ALA A 757 -28.99 -24.94 -0.96
N GLY A 758 -29.65 -25.83 -1.71
CA GLY A 758 -31.11 -26.00 -1.69
C GLY A 758 -31.91 -25.02 -2.55
N SER A 759 -31.25 -24.28 -3.45
CA SER A 759 -31.91 -23.39 -4.40
C SER A 759 -32.46 -24.17 -5.60
N ALA A 760 -33.74 -23.95 -5.92
CA ALA A 760 -34.35 -24.46 -7.15
C ALA A 760 -34.04 -23.61 -8.40
N THR A 761 -33.28 -22.51 -8.26
CA THR A 761 -32.96 -21.56 -9.31
C THR A 761 -31.49 -21.61 -9.71
N ILE A 762 -31.26 -21.59 -11.02
CA ILE A 762 -29.95 -21.53 -11.67
C ILE A 762 -29.29 -20.19 -11.32
N PRO A 763 -28.06 -20.17 -10.75
CA PRO A 763 -27.35 -18.94 -10.43
C PRO A 763 -27.13 -18.03 -11.65
N LYS A 764 -27.17 -16.71 -11.46
CA LYS A 764 -26.62 -15.77 -12.43
C LYS A 764 -25.12 -16.07 -12.57
N PHE A 765 -24.62 -16.22 -13.81
CA PHE A 765 -23.28 -16.75 -14.12
C PHE A 765 -23.12 -18.28 -14.03
N ASP A 766 -24.20 -19.07 -14.11
CA ASP A 766 -24.07 -20.54 -14.19
C ASP A 766 -23.45 -21.00 -15.52
N GLN A 767 -22.25 -21.57 -15.42
CA GLN A 767 -21.52 -22.23 -16.50
C GLN A 767 -21.15 -23.67 -16.12
N SER A 768 -21.90 -24.30 -15.21
CA SER A 768 -21.64 -25.66 -14.70
C SER A 768 -21.54 -26.72 -15.80
N LYS A 769 -22.38 -26.62 -16.85
CA LYS A 769 -22.30 -27.51 -18.02
C LYS A 769 -21.02 -27.30 -18.82
N ALA A 770 -20.63 -26.03 -19.04
CA ALA A 770 -19.40 -25.70 -19.73
C ALA A 770 -18.17 -26.15 -18.93
N ALA A 771 -18.18 -25.97 -17.60
CA ALA A 771 -17.14 -26.45 -16.69
C ALA A 771 -16.93 -27.96 -16.83
N LYS A 772 -18.01 -28.75 -16.78
CA LYS A 772 -17.97 -30.22 -16.97
C LYS A 772 -17.45 -30.60 -18.36
N SER A 773 -17.92 -29.91 -19.41
CA SER A 773 -17.45 -30.16 -20.78
C SER A 773 -15.97 -29.85 -20.98
N ILE A 774 -15.45 -28.76 -20.40
CA ILE A 774 -14.04 -28.37 -20.52
C ILE A 774 -13.16 -29.35 -19.73
N ARG A 775 -13.60 -29.77 -18.53
CA ARG A 775 -12.94 -30.83 -17.76
C ARG A 775 -12.81 -32.11 -18.58
N ASP A 776 -13.90 -32.59 -19.17
CA ASP A 776 -13.92 -33.83 -19.94
C ASP A 776 -13.08 -33.73 -21.24
N GLU A 777 -12.92 -32.52 -21.81
CA GLU A 777 -12.00 -32.26 -22.93
C GLU A 777 -10.53 -32.26 -22.49
N ALA A 778 -10.21 -31.57 -21.39
CA ALA A 778 -8.86 -31.54 -20.83
C ALA A 778 -8.37 -32.94 -20.41
N GLU A 779 -9.24 -33.74 -19.78
CA GLU A 779 -8.96 -35.14 -19.45
C GLU A 779 -8.68 -35.99 -20.69
N ARG A 780 -9.41 -35.77 -21.79
CA ARG A 780 -9.18 -36.48 -23.06
C ARG A 780 -7.83 -36.10 -23.68
N GLN A 781 -7.44 -34.83 -23.66
CA GLN A 781 -6.14 -34.39 -24.19
C GLN A 781 -4.96 -34.96 -23.37
N LEU A 782 -5.09 -35.00 -22.04
CA LEU A 782 -4.09 -35.63 -21.17
C LEU A 782 -4.03 -37.15 -21.35
N GLY A 783 -5.19 -37.80 -21.57
CA GLY A 783 -5.28 -39.23 -21.83
C GLY A 783 -4.71 -39.66 -23.20
N GLN A 784 -4.74 -38.78 -24.21
CA GLN A 784 -4.14 -39.04 -25.52
C GLN A 784 -2.61 -38.83 -25.56
N GLY A 785 -2.03 -38.17 -24.54
CA GLY A 785 -0.60 -37.85 -24.44
C GLY A 785 0.22 -38.76 -23.53
N ARG A 786 -0.39 -39.73 -22.83
CA ARG A 786 0.34 -40.74 -22.03
C ARG A 786 0.50 -42.02 -22.85
N PRO A 787 1.72 -42.41 -23.26
CA PRO A 787 1.98 -43.81 -23.59
C PRO A 787 1.69 -44.64 -22.35
N GLU A 788 0.97 -45.75 -22.51
CA GLU A 788 0.98 -46.83 -21.52
C GLU A 788 2.43 -47.35 -21.42
N ASP A 789 3.15 -46.94 -20.37
CA ASP A 789 4.04 -47.78 -19.54
C ASP A 789 4.66 -46.96 -18.38
#